data_AF-A0A8C9R3T9-F1
#
_entry.id   AF-A0A8C9R3T9-F1
#
_cell.length_a   1.000
_cell.length_b   1.000
_cell.length_c   1.000
_cell.angle_alpha   90.00
_cell.angle_beta   90.00
_cell.angle_gamma   90.00
#
_symmetry.space_group_name_H-M   'P 1'
#
loop_
_entity.id
_entity.type
_entity.pdbx_description
1 polymer ?
#
loop_
_entity_poly.entity_id
_entity_poly.type
_entity_poly.pdbx_seq_one_letter_code
_entity_poly.pdbx_strand_id
1 'polypeptide(L)'
;MGPWWALLVSQMMLQLCTSVQTQGTVYDLLASPDCLPDLLQRELEAQAVNEVFILTTFQLQTKSATPLFALLNPTYKSKYFEFTVTGKLNKATLRYLRSDGKLSSTTFNNLQLADGQRHAILFHLKGLLHGPAGVDLYVDCRLVETVRELPAAFRGLSAGPNMVDLKTMPKKSQDELEELKLVTGDFVENVLSLQDCDLQQSDSVQMLGVNAKQMSNQMAELTRVISELKDVLLRQVKETTVLRNAIIECKACGLDDVKIPSTALQECQPGTCFRTDMCIQTEDGITCRPCPDGYTGDGVNCDDVDECQFNPCFPGVRCINTAPGFRCEACPRGYTGQAVQGVGVQYAQTHKQVCNDIDECQGPNNGGCTPNSYCHNSMGSFRCGGCKDGFEGSQGSGCQPAKMCANGRENPCDPNGRCVVERDGSISCVCGIGWAGNGYMCGKDTDIDGYPDRKLRCKDPQCRKDNCMYVPNSGQEDADGDGMGDACDEDADGDNILNEQDNCWLTPNVDQRNSDKDRHGDACDNCYLIDNPDQRDTDQDGKGDACDDDMDGDGLKNFLDNCQRVPNPDQTDRDNDGVGDACDSCPDVPNPNQSDSDHDLVGDSCDTNQDSDGDGHQDSKDNCPNVINSSQLDTDKDGLGDECDDDDDNDGIPDVLPPGPDNCRLVPNVDQMDDNNDGVGDICESDFDKDRVIDRIDNCPENAEITLTDFRAYQTVVLDPEGDAQIDPNWVVLNQGMEIVQTMNSDPGLAVGYTAFSGVDFEGTFHVNTATDDDYAGFIFGYQDSSSFYVVMWKQTEQTYWQATPFRAVAEPGIQLKVVKSKTGPGEHLRNSLWHTGDTDDQVRLLWKDPRNQGWKDKMSYRWFLQHRPQVGYIRARFYEGPDLVADTGVIIDTTMRGGRLGVFCFSQENIIWSNLKYRCNDTIPDDFHELSAQTMGDFK
;
A
#
# COMPACT_ATOMS: atom_id res chain seq x y z
N MET A 1 -92.34 -23.58 -57.46
CA MET A 1 -93.21 -22.40 -57.24
C MET A 1 -92.34 -21.28 -56.69
N GLY A 2 -92.47 -20.04 -57.19
CA GLY A 2 -91.73 -18.87 -56.66
C GLY A 2 -92.44 -18.24 -55.44
N PRO A 3 -92.14 -16.97 -55.03
CA PRO A 3 -91.52 -15.92 -55.86
C PRO A 3 -90.49 -14.94 -55.21
N TRP A 4 -89.64 -14.36 -56.06
CA TRP A 4 -89.26 -12.93 -56.18
C TRP A 4 -88.51 -12.15 -55.06
N TRP A 5 -87.21 -11.92 -55.36
CA TRP A 5 -86.50 -10.63 -55.51
C TRP A 5 -86.18 -9.67 -54.34
N ALA A 6 -84.91 -9.25 -54.37
CA ALA A 6 -84.32 -7.98 -53.90
C ALA A 6 -84.08 -7.75 -52.39
N LEU A 7 -82.85 -8.01 -51.93
CA LEU A 7 -81.84 -6.95 -51.72
C LEU A 7 -80.43 -7.51 -51.45
N LEU A 8 -79.47 -7.05 -52.26
CA LEU A 8 -78.01 -7.02 -52.10
C LEU A 8 -77.23 -8.23 -51.53
N VAL A 9 -76.30 -8.68 -52.37
CA VAL A 9 -75.16 -9.57 -52.08
C VAL A 9 -74.36 -9.13 -50.85
N SER A 10 -74.25 -10.00 -49.83
CA SER A 10 -73.00 -10.35 -49.12
C SER A 10 -73.31 -11.18 -47.87
N GLN A 11 -73.18 -12.52 -47.93
CA GLN A 11 -72.93 -13.42 -46.78
C GLN A 11 -72.87 -14.89 -47.23
N MET A 12 -71.76 -15.30 -47.87
CA MET A 12 -71.28 -16.69 -47.78
C MET A 12 -69.78 -16.79 -48.13
N MET A 13 -68.94 -16.06 -47.39
CA MET A 13 -67.50 -16.33 -47.28
C MET A 13 -66.98 -15.63 -46.03
N LEU A 14 -66.47 -16.39 -45.07
CA LEU A 14 -65.55 -15.96 -44.00
C LEU A 14 -65.00 -17.20 -43.27
N GLN A 15 -64.35 -18.05 -44.06
CA GLN A 15 -63.29 -18.92 -43.58
C GLN A 15 -62.09 -18.65 -44.49
N LEU A 16 -61.48 -17.50 -44.24
CA LEU A 16 -60.26 -17.00 -44.85
C LEU A 16 -59.55 -16.23 -43.76
N CYS A 17 -58.22 -16.32 -43.81
CA CYS A 17 -57.27 -15.75 -42.87
C CYS A 17 -57.71 -14.41 -42.28
N THR A 18 -57.49 -14.23 -40.97
CA THR A 18 -56.88 -12.98 -40.50
C THR A 18 -55.48 -12.93 -41.10
N SER A 19 -55.41 -12.67 -42.41
CA SER A 19 -54.21 -12.12 -43.00
C SER A 19 -54.08 -10.75 -42.36
N VAL A 20 -53.18 -10.65 -41.38
CA VAL A 20 -52.44 -9.41 -41.18
C VAL A 20 -51.99 -9.02 -42.58
N GLN A 21 -52.54 -7.91 -43.09
CA GLN A 21 -52.15 -7.43 -44.40
C GLN A 21 -50.76 -6.85 -44.25
N THR A 22 -49.75 -7.71 -44.34
CA THR A 22 -48.38 -7.28 -44.49
C THR A 22 -48.34 -6.39 -45.74
N GLN A 23 -48.13 -5.09 -45.54
CA GLN A 23 -47.94 -4.16 -46.65
C GLN A 23 -46.51 -4.25 -47.17
N GLY A 24 -45.60 -4.86 -46.40
CA GLY A 24 -44.23 -5.12 -46.79
C GLY A 24 -44.03 -6.36 -47.68
N THR A 25 -42.90 -6.35 -48.36
CA THR A 25 -42.37 -7.47 -49.15
C THR A 25 -41.48 -8.36 -48.27
N VAL A 26 -41.61 -9.68 -48.43
CA VAL A 26 -40.87 -10.71 -47.66
C VAL A 26 -40.00 -11.53 -48.60
N TYR A 27 -38.71 -11.61 -48.31
CA TYR A 27 -37.71 -12.32 -49.11
C TYR A 27 -37.05 -13.45 -48.29
N ASP A 28 -37.11 -14.68 -48.78
CA ASP A 28 -36.46 -15.85 -48.18
C ASP A 28 -35.04 -16.01 -48.73
N LEU A 29 -34.05 -15.78 -47.86
CA LEU A 29 -32.63 -15.75 -48.23
C LEU A 29 -31.96 -17.13 -48.20
N LEU A 30 -32.63 -18.16 -47.66
CA LEU A 30 -32.15 -19.55 -47.73
C LEU A 30 -32.66 -20.25 -48.99
N ALA A 31 -33.86 -19.93 -49.45
CA ALA A 31 -34.45 -20.50 -50.66
C ALA A 31 -33.85 -19.91 -51.96
N SER A 32 -33.35 -18.67 -51.94
CA SER A 32 -32.77 -18.00 -53.12
C SER A 32 -31.72 -16.94 -52.73
N PRO A 33 -30.52 -17.35 -52.29
CA PRO A 33 -29.46 -16.41 -51.86
C PRO A 33 -29.00 -15.44 -52.97
N ASP A 34 -29.09 -15.87 -54.23
CA ASP A 34 -28.76 -15.06 -55.42
C ASP A 34 -29.65 -13.82 -55.59
N CYS A 35 -30.78 -13.70 -54.87
CA CYS A 35 -31.67 -12.54 -54.96
C CYS A 35 -31.14 -11.31 -54.20
N LEU A 36 -30.28 -11.50 -53.19
CA LEU A 36 -29.85 -10.43 -52.28
C LEU A 36 -29.07 -9.27 -52.96
N PRO A 37 -28.17 -9.51 -53.95
CA PRO A 37 -27.50 -8.44 -54.67
C PRO A 37 -28.44 -7.60 -55.54
N ASP A 38 -29.37 -8.24 -56.26
CA ASP A 38 -30.37 -7.55 -57.09
C ASP A 38 -31.36 -6.75 -56.23
N LEU A 39 -31.66 -7.22 -55.01
CA LEU A 39 -32.54 -6.56 -54.06
C LEU A 39 -31.97 -5.22 -53.57
N LEU A 40 -30.74 -5.27 -53.04
CA LEU A 40 -30.03 -4.11 -52.53
C LEU A 40 -29.75 -3.08 -53.64
N GLN A 41 -29.67 -3.52 -54.89
CA GLN A 41 -29.44 -2.64 -56.05
C GLN A 41 -30.74 -2.04 -56.64
N ARG A 42 -31.93 -2.59 -56.36
CA ARG A 42 -33.20 -2.07 -56.91
C ARG A 42 -34.13 -1.42 -55.91
N GLU A 43 -34.37 -2.02 -54.74
CA GLU A 43 -35.41 -1.50 -53.82
C GLU A 43 -34.91 -0.33 -52.97
N LEU A 44 -33.63 -0.33 -52.54
CA LEU A 44 -33.00 0.80 -51.84
C LEU A 44 -32.87 2.08 -52.70
N GLU A 45 -32.84 1.97 -54.03
CA GLU A 45 -32.85 3.12 -54.94
C GLU A 45 -34.26 3.52 -55.41
N ALA A 46 -35.20 2.56 -55.54
CA ALA A 46 -36.52 2.80 -56.15
C ALA A 46 -37.65 3.08 -55.14
N GLN A 47 -37.47 2.71 -53.86
CA GLN A 47 -38.39 3.06 -52.78
C GLN A 47 -37.59 3.66 -51.62
N ALA A 48 -38.14 4.70 -50.98
CA ALA A 48 -37.51 5.38 -49.85
C ALA A 48 -37.66 4.55 -48.55
N VAL A 49 -37.11 3.34 -48.54
CA VAL A 49 -37.17 2.39 -47.42
C VAL A 49 -36.25 2.87 -46.29
N ASN A 50 -36.83 3.43 -45.23
CA ASN A 50 -36.08 3.90 -44.05
C ASN A 50 -35.90 2.80 -42.98
N GLU A 51 -36.67 1.72 -43.06
CA GLU A 51 -36.74 0.63 -42.07
C GLU A 51 -36.72 -0.74 -42.75
N VAL A 52 -35.92 -1.67 -42.21
CA VAL A 52 -35.69 -3.02 -42.75
C VAL A 52 -35.58 -4.02 -41.60
N PHE A 53 -36.15 -5.21 -41.77
CA PHE A 53 -36.15 -6.26 -40.74
C PHE A 53 -35.45 -7.52 -41.24
N ILE A 54 -34.54 -8.09 -40.43
CA ILE A 54 -33.90 -9.38 -40.70
C ILE A 54 -34.37 -10.36 -39.64
N LEU A 55 -35.09 -11.41 -40.04
CA LEU A 55 -35.54 -12.49 -39.17
C LEU A 55 -34.67 -13.73 -39.41
N THR A 56 -34.19 -14.36 -38.34
CA THR A 56 -33.43 -15.61 -38.42
C THR A 56 -33.89 -16.58 -37.34
N THR A 57 -34.04 -17.86 -37.70
CA THR A 57 -34.40 -18.92 -36.75
C THR A 57 -33.41 -20.06 -36.88
N PHE A 58 -32.83 -20.51 -35.76
CA PHE A 58 -31.75 -21.48 -35.76
C PHE A 58 -31.73 -22.34 -34.49
N GLN A 59 -30.98 -23.43 -34.56
CA GLN A 59 -30.69 -24.35 -33.47
C GLN A 59 -29.19 -24.64 -33.44
N LEU A 60 -28.50 -24.25 -32.38
CA LEU A 60 -27.06 -24.44 -32.20
C LEU A 60 -26.77 -25.35 -31.00
N GLN A 61 -25.99 -26.42 -31.22
CA GLN A 61 -25.45 -27.27 -30.15
C GLN A 61 -23.94 -27.02 -29.92
N THR A 62 -23.23 -26.45 -30.90
CA THR A 62 -21.79 -26.23 -30.76
C THR A 62 -21.47 -24.97 -29.94
N LYS A 63 -20.80 -25.18 -28.79
CA LYS A 63 -20.33 -24.08 -27.91
C LYS A 63 -19.14 -23.28 -28.48
N SER A 64 -18.66 -23.57 -29.68
CA SER A 64 -17.65 -22.76 -30.37
C SER A 64 -18.25 -21.48 -30.96
N ALA A 65 -17.44 -20.43 -31.12
CA ALA A 65 -17.82 -19.25 -31.90
C ALA A 65 -18.25 -19.64 -33.32
N THR A 66 -19.48 -19.29 -33.68
CA THR A 66 -20.18 -19.80 -34.86
C THR A 66 -20.95 -18.67 -35.56
N PRO A 67 -20.52 -18.22 -36.76
CA PRO A 67 -21.21 -17.19 -37.52
C PRO A 67 -22.48 -17.78 -38.16
N LEU A 68 -23.63 -17.16 -37.88
CA LEU A 68 -24.93 -17.59 -38.41
C LEU A 68 -25.13 -17.09 -39.85
N PHE A 69 -24.88 -15.80 -40.07
CA PHE A 69 -24.84 -15.20 -41.39
C PHE A 69 -23.85 -14.02 -41.44
N ALA A 70 -23.26 -13.80 -42.62
CA ALA A 70 -22.37 -12.69 -42.91
C ALA A 70 -22.58 -12.18 -44.34
N LEU A 71 -22.72 -10.87 -44.49
CA LEU A 71 -22.64 -10.14 -45.75
C LEU A 71 -21.18 -9.76 -46.01
N LEU A 72 -20.65 -10.18 -47.17
CA LEU A 72 -19.24 -10.12 -47.51
C LEU A 72 -19.04 -9.42 -48.86
N ASN A 73 -17.88 -8.78 -49.06
CA ASN A 73 -17.41 -8.44 -50.40
C ASN A 73 -16.73 -9.69 -51.00
N PRO A 74 -17.21 -10.28 -52.11
CA PRO A 74 -16.63 -11.50 -52.66
C PRO A 74 -15.23 -11.31 -53.27
N THR A 75 -14.84 -10.06 -53.60
CA THR A 75 -13.52 -9.74 -54.17
C THR A 75 -12.45 -9.58 -53.08
N TYR A 76 -12.77 -8.85 -52.00
CA TYR A 76 -11.81 -8.51 -50.95
C TYR A 76 -11.96 -9.32 -49.65
N LYS A 77 -13.05 -10.09 -49.51
CA LYS A 77 -13.45 -10.82 -48.28
C LYS A 77 -13.65 -9.94 -47.03
N SER A 78 -13.71 -8.62 -47.18
CA SER A 78 -14.17 -7.71 -46.13
C SER A 78 -15.62 -8.02 -45.76
N LYS A 79 -15.95 -7.88 -44.47
CA LYS A 79 -17.30 -8.11 -43.96
C LYS A 79 -18.03 -6.78 -43.83
N TYR A 80 -19.26 -6.71 -44.32
CA TYR A 80 -20.13 -5.54 -44.17
C TYR A 80 -21.02 -5.66 -42.94
N PHE A 81 -21.51 -6.88 -42.66
CA PHE A 81 -22.39 -7.20 -41.55
C PHE A 81 -22.23 -8.69 -41.22
N GLU A 82 -22.03 -9.07 -39.96
CA GLU A 82 -21.87 -10.47 -39.53
C GLU A 82 -22.43 -10.66 -38.12
N PHE A 83 -23.28 -11.66 -37.93
CA PHE A 83 -23.75 -12.05 -36.60
C PHE A 83 -23.20 -13.43 -36.20
N THR A 84 -22.56 -13.48 -35.04
CA THR A 84 -21.83 -14.66 -34.52
C THR A 84 -22.27 -15.00 -33.12
N VAL A 85 -22.57 -16.27 -32.85
CA VAL A 85 -22.92 -16.78 -31.52
C VAL A 85 -21.76 -17.62 -30.95
N THR A 86 -21.40 -17.39 -29.70
CA THR A 86 -20.27 -18.03 -29.00
C THR A 86 -20.77 -18.72 -27.73
N GLY A 87 -21.22 -19.96 -27.88
CA GLY A 87 -21.90 -20.72 -26.82
C GLY A 87 -21.06 -21.11 -25.60
N LYS A 88 -19.72 -21.00 -25.64
CA LYS A 88 -18.86 -21.22 -24.46
C LYS A 88 -18.99 -20.07 -23.46
N LEU A 89 -19.23 -18.86 -23.96
CA LEU A 89 -19.25 -17.62 -23.18
C LEU A 89 -20.66 -17.02 -23.08
N ASN A 90 -21.69 -17.72 -23.58
CA ASN A 90 -23.06 -17.20 -23.71
C ASN A 90 -23.10 -15.78 -24.31
N LYS A 91 -22.29 -15.56 -25.36
CA LYS A 91 -22.04 -14.26 -25.97
C LYS A 91 -22.42 -14.30 -27.43
N ALA A 92 -23.16 -13.30 -27.91
CA ALA A 92 -23.31 -13.05 -29.34
C ALA A 92 -22.58 -11.76 -29.71
N THR A 93 -22.20 -11.63 -30.98
CA THR A 93 -21.48 -10.44 -31.48
C THR A 93 -22.02 -10.09 -32.86
N LEU A 94 -22.48 -8.85 -33.00
CA LEU A 94 -22.82 -8.24 -34.29
C LEU A 94 -21.67 -7.36 -34.75
N ARG A 95 -21.03 -7.72 -35.85
CA ARG A 95 -19.99 -6.92 -36.51
C ARG A 95 -20.60 -6.18 -37.70
N TYR A 96 -20.29 -4.91 -37.88
CA TYR A 96 -20.81 -4.09 -38.98
C TYR A 96 -19.81 -3.03 -39.43
N LEU A 97 -19.96 -2.55 -40.67
CA LEU A 97 -19.13 -1.49 -41.23
C LEU A 97 -19.75 -0.11 -40.94
N ARG A 98 -19.00 0.79 -40.30
CA ARG A 98 -19.35 2.21 -40.13
C ARG A 98 -19.08 3.01 -41.42
N SER A 99 -19.61 4.23 -41.53
CA SER A 99 -19.59 5.06 -42.74
C SER A 99 -18.23 5.70 -43.04
N ASP A 100 -17.35 5.74 -42.05
CA ASP A 100 -15.92 6.06 -42.20
C ASP A 100 -15.13 4.92 -42.85
N GLY A 101 -15.76 3.76 -43.06
CA GLY A 101 -15.15 2.55 -43.61
C GLY A 101 -14.43 1.69 -42.57
N LYS A 102 -14.54 2.00 -41.27
CA LYS A 102 -14.02 1.15 -40.19
C LYS A 102 -15.04 0.07 -39.80
N LEU A 103 -14.54 -1.10 -39.39
CA LEU A 103 -15.36 -2.16 -38.81
C LEU A 103 -15.57 -1.87 -37.32
N SER A 104 -16.81 -1.98 -36.86
CA SER A 104 -17.21 -1.92 -35.46
C SER A 104 -17.94 -3.20 -35.08
N SER A 105 -18.08 -3.47 -33.78
CA SER A 105 -18.84 -4.63 -33.32
C SER A 105 -19.48 -4.44 -31.96
N THR A 106 -20.79 -4.63 -31.90
CA THR A 106 -21.55 -4.76 -30.66
C THR A 106 -21.47 -6.18 -30.14
N THR A 107 -21.31 -6.33 -28.82
CA THR A 107 -21.33 -7.60 -28.10
C THR A 107 -22.57 -7.66 -27.22
N PHE A 108 -23.33 -8.75 -27.34
CA PHE A 108 -24.46 -9.07 -26.48
C PHE A 108 -24.02 -10.19 -25.54
N ASN A 109 -23.85 -9.88 -24.25
CA ASN A 109 -23.47 -10.84 -23.22
C ASN A 109 -24.70 -11.57 -22.64
N ASN A 110 -24.48 -12.64 -21.87
CA ASN A 110 -25.53 -13.43 -21.19
C ASN A 110 -26.64 -14.06 -22.07
N LEU A 111 -26.41 -14.19 -23.39
CA LEU A 111 -27.30 -14.86 -24.34
C LEU A 111 -26.97 -16.35 -24.52
N GLN A 112 -27.79 -17.23 -23.93
CA GLN A 112 -27.67 -18.69 -24.05
C GLN A 112 -28.22 -19.26 -25.39
N LEU A 113 -27.69 -18.78 -26.52
CA LEU A 113 -28.19 -19.12 -27.87
C LEU A 113 -27.62 -20.42 -28.47
N ALA A 114 -26.94 -21.24 -27.67
CA ALA A 114 -26.22 -22.44 -28.12
C ALA A 114 -26.36 -23.61 -27.12
N ASP A 115 -27.59 -23.79 -26.63
CA ASP A 115 -28.01 -24.83 -25.70
C ASP A 115 -28.64 -26.05 -26.40
N GLY A 116 -28.86 -25.97 -27.72
CA GLY A 116 -29.55 -26.97 -28.54
C GLY A 116 -31.06 -26.76 -28.69
N GLN A 117 -31.63 -25.65 -28.21
CA GLN A 117 -33.00 -25.24 -28.46
C GLN A 117 -33.11 -24.39 -29.74
N ARG A 118 -34.36 -24.13 -30.14
CA ARG A 118 -34.71 -23.35 -31.35
C ARG A 118 -34.94 -21.91 -30.92
N HIS A 119 -34.05 -21.01 -31.35
CA HIS A 119 -34.12 -19.58 -31.05
C HIS A 119 -34.51 -18.78 -32.30
N ALA A 120 -35.30 -17.72 -32.08
CA ALA A 120 -35.72 -16.77 -33.07
C ALA A 120 -35.09 -15.39 -32.77
N ILE A 121 -34.42 -14.82 -33.75
CA ILE A 121 -33.81 -13.48 -33.66
C ILE A 121 -34.40 -12.56 -34.73
N LEU A 122 -34.65 -11.32 -34.35
CA LEU A 122 -35.14 -10.26 -35.23
C LEU A 122 -34.24 -9.03 -35.04
N PHE A 123 -33.59 -8.60 -36.13
CA PHE A 123 -32.92 -7.29 -36.21
C PHE A 123 -33.89 -6.30 -36.87
N HIS A 124 -34.11 -5.16 -36.24
CA HIS A 124 -34.89 -4.06 -36.80
C HIS A 124 -33.98 -2.86 -37.09
N LEU A 125 -33.58 -2.70 -38.35
CA LEU A 125 -32.76 -1.60 -38.85
C LEU A 125 -33.65 -0.36 -39.09
N LYS A 126 -33.33 0.76 -38.44
CA LYS A 126 -34.03 2.06 -38.55
C LYS A 126 -33.15 3.14 -39.19
N GLY A 127 -33.76 4.21 -39.68
CA GLY A 127 -33.09 5.47 -40.05
C GLY A 127 -32.23 5.41 -41.33
N LEU A 128 -32.37 4.37 -42.16
CA LEU A 128 -31.42 4.05 -43.24
C LEU A 128 -31.23 5.15 -44.30
N LEU A 129 -32.23 6.03 -44.47
CA LEU A 129 -32.18 7.15 -45.41
C LEU A 129 -32.17 8.51 -44.70
N HIS A 130 -32.98 8.68 -43.64
CA HIS A 130 -33.13 9.93 -42.89
C HIS A 130 -33.24 9.67 -41.39
N GLY A 131 -32.46 10.42 -40.59
CA GLY A 131 -32.35 10.29 -39.14
C GLY A 131 -31.06 9.57 -38.69
N PRO A 132 -30.80 9.50 -37.37
CA PRO A 132 -29.77 8.62 -36.84
C PRO A 132 -30.20 7.16 -37.07
N ALA A 133 -29.37 6.39 -37.75
CA ALA A 133 -29.65 4.98 -38.01
C ALA A 133 -29.14 4.10 -36.86
N GLY A 134 -29.86 2.99 -36.64
CA GLY A 134 -29.70 2.12 -35.49
C GLY A 134 -30.35 0.76 -35.71
N VAL A 135 -30.07 -0.19 -34.83
CA VAL A 135 -30.66 -1.54 -34.84
C VAL A 135 -31.18 -1.91 -33.47
N ASP A 136 -32.45 -2.25 -33.39
CA ASP A 136 -32.98 -3.01 -32.25
C ASP A 136 -32.67 -4.51 -32.48
N LEU A 137 -32.17 -5.21 -31.47
CA LEU A 137 -32.03 -6.66 -31.46
C LEU A 137 -33.09 -7.28 -30.55
N TYR A 138 -34.00 -8.06 -31.14
CA TYR A 138 -34.93 -8.91 -30.40
C TYR A 138 -34.48 -10.37 -30.46
N VAL A 139 -34.51 -11.05 -29.33
CA VAL A 139 -34.24 -12.50 -29.18
C VAL A 139 -35.45 -13.12 -28.48
N ASP A 140 -36.04 -14.15 -29.08
CA ASP A 140 -37.22 -14.86 -28.58
C ASP A 140 -38.32 -13.91 -28.07
N CYS A 141 -38.70 -12.97 -28.94
CA CYS A 141 -39.71 -11.93 -28.70
C CYS A 141 -39.37 -10.85 -27.65
N ARG A 142 -38.17 -10.88 -27.04
CA ARG A 142 -37.71 -9.86 -26.07
C ARG A 142 -36.69 -8.93 -26.72
N LEU A 143 -36.86 -7.62 -26.54
CA LEU A 143 -35.82 -6.65 -26.88
C LEU A 143 -34.64 -6.88 -25.95
N VAL A 144 -33.49 -7.22 -26.51
CA VAL A 144 -32.24 -7.41 -25.74
C VAL A 144 -31.45 -6.12 -25.70
N GLU A 145 -31.29 -5.45 -26.85
CA GLU A 145 -30.43 -4.27 -26.95
C GLU A 145 -30.86 -3.36 -28.10
N THR A 146 -30.51 -2.08 -28.04
CA THR A 146 -30.73 -1.11 -29.12
C THR A 146 -29.42 -0.39 -29.45
N VAL A 147 -28.81 -0.78 -30.56
CA VAL A 147 -27.55 -0.21 -31.05
C VAL A 147 -27.85 1.10 -31.78
N ARG A 148 -27.47 2.23 -31.17
CA ARG A 148 -27.46 3.55 -31.83
C ARG A 148 -26.12 3.72 -32.58
N GLU A 149 -26.06 4.68 -33.50
CA GLU A 149 -24.90 4.87 -34.40
C GLU A 149 -24.55 3.71 -35.34
N LEU A 150 -25.53 3.11 -35.99
CA LEU A 150 -25.29 2.40 -37.24
C LEU A 150 -25.40 3.41 -38.39
N PRO A 151 -24.30 3.96 -38.93
CA PRO A 151 -24.43 5.02 -39.91
C PRO A 151 -24.96 4.46 -41.23
N ALA A 152 -26.23 4.79 -41.52
CA ALA A 152 -26.98 4.47 -42.73
C ALA A 152 -26.55 3.15 -43.39
N ALA A 153 -26.94 2.02 -42.78
CA ALA A 153 -26.28 0.69 -42.81
C ALA A 153 -25.98 0.05 -44.19
N PHE A 154 -26.33 0.71 -45.30
CA PHE A 154 -26.05 0.27 -46.67
C PHE A 154 -25.42 1.34 -47.58
N ARG A 155 -25.17 2.58 -47.11
CA ARG A 155 -24.58 3.69 -47.92
C ARG A 155 -23.15 3.43 -48.41
N GLY A 156 -22.44 2.46 -47.82
CA GLY A 156 -21.08 2.05 -48.24
C GLY A 156 -21.04 0.87 -49.23
N LEU A 157 -22.18 0.30 -49.63
CA LEU A 157 -22.19 -0.82 -50.58
C LEU A 157 -21.84 -0.34 -51.99
N SER A 158 -20.84 -0.99 -52.59
CA SER A 158 -20.39 -0.68 -53.95
C SER A 158 -21.45 -1.11 -54.97
N ALA A 159 -22.12 -0.16 -55.62
CA ALA A 159 -23.16 -0.44 -56.59
C ALA A 159 -22.62 -1.21 -57.83
N GLY A 160 -23.04 -2.46 -57.98
CA GLY A 160 -22.68 -3.30 -59.12
C GLY A 160 -23.06 -4.77 -58.92
N PRO A 161 -23.29 -5.54 -60.00
CA PRO A 161 -23.59 -6.96 -59.89
C PRO A 161 -22.40 -7.72 -59.26
N ASN A 162 -22.71 -8.66 -58.37
CA ASN A 162 -21.75 -9.48 -57.62
C ASN A 162 -20.78 -8.70 -56.70
N MET A 163 -21.19 -7.55 -56.16
CA MET A 163 -20.38 -6.77 -55.19
C MET A 163 -20.61 -7.13 -53.72
N VAL A 164 -21.70 -7.83 -53.43
CA VAL A 164 -22.07 -8.34 -52.09
C VAL A 164 -22.46 -9.81 -52.22
N ASP A 165 -22.02 -10.63 -51.27
CA ASP A 165 -22.27 -12.07 -51.20
C ASP A 165 -22.77 -12.43 -49.79
N LEU A 166 -23.73 -13.36 -49.68
CA LEU A 166 -24.30 -13.82 -48.42
C LEU A 166 -23.74 -15.19 -48.07
N LYS A 167 -22.97 -15.24 -46.98
CA LYS A 167 -22.47 -16.49 -46.42
C LYS A 167 -23.24 -16.85 -45.15
N THR A 168 -23.97 -17.95 -45.21
CA THR A 168 -24.65 -18.55 -44.05
C THR A 168 -23.78 -19.64 -43.38
N MET A 169 -24.21 -20.08 -42.20
CA MET A 169 -23.67 -21.24 -41.50
C MET A 169 -23.52 -22.47 -42.43
N PRO A 170 -22.37 -23.16 -42.42
CA PRO A 170 -22.25 -24.47 -43.08
C PRO A 170 -23.03 -25.53 -42.28
N LYS A 171 -23.98 -26.23 -42.91
CA LYS A 171 -24.77 -27.29 -42.25
C LYS A 171 -23.85 -28.36 -41.64
N LYS A 172 -23.83 -28.45 -40.31
CA LYS A 172 -23.23 -29.54 -39.53
C LYS A 172 -24.35 -30.48 -39.06
N SER A 173 -24.03 -31.70 -38.66
CA SER A 173 -25.03 -32.69 -38.23
C SER A 173 -25.70 -32.41 -36.87
N GLN A 174 -25.38 -31.29 -36.22
CA GLN A 174 -25.84 -30.90 -34.88
C GLN A 174 -26.26 -29.42 -34.77
N ASP A 175 -26.03 -28.62 -35.82
CA ASP A 175 -26.35 -27.19 -35.86
C ASP A 175 -27.15 -26.94 -37.16
N GLU A 176 -28.33 -26.31 -37.06
CA GLU A 176 -29.18 -26.01 -38.21
C GLU A 176 -29.68 -24.56 -38.18
N LEU A 177 -29.50 -23.86 -39.31
CA LEU A 177 -30.15 -22.59 -39.61
C LEU A 177 -31.42 -22.91 -40.41
N GLU A 178 -32.59 -22.70 -39.80
CA GLU A 178 -33.90 -23.06 -40.36
C GLU A 178 -34.45 -21.97 -41.28
N GLU A 179 -34.39 -20.70 -40.84
CA GLU A 179 -34.92 -19.56 -41.56
C GLU A 179 -33.94 -18.39 -41.55
N LEU A 180 -33.87 -17.67 -42.66
CA LEU A 180 -33.26 -16.34 -42.78
C LEU A 180 -34.10 -15.54 -43.78
N LYS A 181 -34.86 -14.56 -43.31
CA LYS A 181 -35.81 -13.76 -44.09
C LYS A 181 -35.51 -12.28 -43.94
N LEU A 182 -35.71 -11.52 -45.01
CA LEU A 182 -35.63 -10.07 -45.04
C LEU A 182 -37.02 -9.50 -45.33
N VAL A 183 -37.48 -8.55 -44.53
CA VAL A 183 -38.78 -7.89 -44.68
C VAL A 183 -38.59 -6.39 -44.81
N THR A 184 -39.26 -5.78 -45.80
CA THR A 184 -39.15 -4.34 -46.09
C THR A 184 -40.52 -3.72 -46.30
N GLY A 185 -40.74 -2.50 -45.78
CA GLY A 185 -41.99 -1.76 -45.98
C GLY A 185 -43.17 -2.18 -45.09
N ASP A 186 -42.90 -2.75 -43.91
CA ASP A 186 -43.91 -3.08 -42.89
C ASP A 186 -43.55 -2.48 -41.52
N PHE A 187 -44.47 -2.56 -40.54
CA PHE A 187 -44.26 -2.04 -39.19
C PHE A 187 -43.88 -3.13 -38.18
N VAL A 188 -43.12 -2.76 -37.14
CA VAL A 188 -42.59 -3.68 -36.11
C VAL A 188 -43.65 -4.63 -35.53
N GLU A 189 -44.83 -4.11 -35.20
CA GLU A 189 -45.95 -4.87 -34.63
C GLU A 189 -46.43 -6.00 -35.56
N ASN A 190 -46.46 -5.75 -36.88
CA ASN A 190 -46.80 -6.76 -37.87
C ASN A 190 -45.67 -7.78 -38.04
N VAL A 191 -44.40 -7.34 -37.98
CA VAL A 191 -43.24 -8.23 -38.16
C VAL A 191 -43.04 -9.16 -36.95
N LEU A 192 -43.27 -8.69 -35.72
CA LEU A 192 -43.28 -9.53 -34.52
C LEU A 192 -44.35 -10.63 -34.59
N SER A 193 -45.52 -10.34 -35.19
CA SER A 193 -46.56 -11.35 -35.41
C SER A 193 -46.16 -12.47 -36.39
N LEU A 194 -45.07 -12.29 -37.17
CA LEU A 194 -44.51 -13.34 -38.04
C LEU A 194 -43.60 -14.34 -37.30
N GLN A 195 -43.25 -14.07 -36.03
CA GLN A 195 -42.48 -14.95 -35.13
C GLN A 195 -43.34 -15.55 -34.00
N ASP A 196 -44.68 -15.50 -34.11
CA ASP A 196 -45.64 -15.96 -33.08
C ASP A 196 -45.47 -15.27 -31.71
N CYS A 197 -45.02 -14.00 -31.70
CA CYS A 197 -44.80 -13.20 -30.49
C CYS A 197 -46.07 -12.43 -30.03
N ASP A 198 -46.60 -12.75 -28.85
CA ASP A 198 -47.69 -12.02 -28.17
C ASP A 198 -47.15 -11.32 -26.90
N LEU A 199 -47.30 -10.00 -26.79
CA LEU A 199 -46.80 -9.20 -25.65
C LEU A 199 -47.84 -9.09 -24.52
N GLN A 200 -47.73 -9.95 -23.50
CA GLN A 200 -48.43 -9.78 -22.21
C GLN A 200 -47.54 -10.08 -20.99
N GLN A 201 -47.44 -9.06 -20.13
CA GLN A 201 -47.22 -9.05 -18.67
C GLN A 201 -46.33 -10.11 -17.95
N SER A 202 -45.30 -9.56 -17.29
CA SER A 202 -44.80 -9.85 -15.92
C SER A 202 -44.14 -11.20 -15.54
N ASP A 203 -43.10 -11.04 -14.72
CA ASP A 203 -42.51 -11.95 -13.71
C ASP A 203 -41.53 -13.08 -14.14
N SER A 204 -40.26 -12.83 -13.80
CA SER A 204 -39.21 -13.66 -13.15
C SER A 204 -39.46 -15.15 -12.80
N VAL A 205 -38.38 -15.96 -12.70
CA VAL A 205 -37.99 -16.85 -11.56
C VAL A 205 -36.89 -17.90 -11.89
N GLN A 206 -35.73 -17.85 -11.16
CA GLN A 206 -34.87 -18.96 -10.62
C GLN A 206 -34.25 -20.08 -11.53
N MET A 207 -33.27 -20.95 -11.15
CA MET A 207 -32.12 -21.04 -10.19
C MET A 207 -31.34 -22.38 -10.46
N LEU A 208 -30.26 -22.66 -9.70
CA LEU A 208 -29.58 -23.99 -9.42
C LEU A 208 -28.38 -24.37 -10.34
N GLY A 209 -27.25 -24.96 -9.86
CA GLY A 209 -26.75 -25.21 -8.49
C GLY A 209 -26.03 -26.57 -8.26
N VAL A 210 -25.12 -26.63 -7.27
CA VAL A 210 -24.73 -27.82 -6.41
C VAL A 210 -23.44 -28.66 -6.70
N ASN A 211 -22.38 -28.39 -5.88
CA ASN A 211 -21.52 -29.25 -5.00
C ASN A 211 -20.91 -30.64 -5.38
N ALA A 212 -19.68 -30.93 -4.86
CA ALA A 212 -19.46 -31.78 -3.66
C ALA A 212 -17.98 -31.98 -3.18
N LYS A 213 -17.76 -31.99 -1.85
CA LYS A 213 -16.50 -32.28 -1.08
C LYS A 213 -16.32 -33.77 -0.72
N GLN A 214 -15.07 -34.24 -0.48
CA GLN A 214 -14.59 -35.20 0.57
C GLN A 214 -13.07 -35.48 0.39
N MET A 215 -12.21 -35.82 1.38
CA MET A 215 -12.36 -36.60 2.63
C MET A 215 -11.21 -36.30 3.65
N SER A 216 -11.27 -36.78 4.92
CA SER A 216 -10.40 -36.35 6.04
C SER A 216 -9.45 -37.39 6.70
N ASN A 217 -8.35 -36.90 7.29
CA ASN A 217 -7.63 -37.30 8.54
C ASN A 217 -7.55 -38.77 9.06
N GLN A 218 -6.31 -39.26 9.33
CA GLN A 218 -5.75 -39.56 10.68
C GLN A 218 -4.63 -40.65 10.70
N MET A 219 -3.43 -40.30 11.19
CA MET A 219 -2.45 -41.15 11.95
C MET A 219 -1.14 -40.36 12.17
N ALA A 220 -0.36 -40.50 13.24
CA ALA A 220 -0.61 -41.05 14.58
C ALA A 220 0.48 -40.56 15.55
N GLU A 221 0.12 -39.76 16.54
CA GLU A 221 1.04 -39.19 17.54
C GLU A 221 1.36 -40.20 18.67
N LEU A 222 2.14 -41.27 18.39
CA LEU A 222 2.60 -42.16 19.46
C LEU A 222 3.91 -42.95 19.21
N THR A 223 4.92 -42.35 18.56
CA THR A 223 6.31 -42.90 18.59
C THR A 223 7.33 -41.95 19.25
N ARG A 224 6.82 -41.17 20.21
CA ARG A 224 7.44 -40.83 21.51
C ARG A 224 8.90 -41.27 21.76
N VAL A 225 9.82 -40.29 21.80
CA VAL A 225 10.90 -40.19 22.82
C VAL A 225 11.82 -41.43 23.00
N ILE A 226 12.30 -42.06 21.92
CA ILE A 226 13.34 -43.11 21.97
C ILE A 226 14.42 -42.91 20.87
N SER A 227 15.00 -41.70 20.82
CA SER A 227 16.22 -41.42 20.03
C SER A 227 17.22 -40.50 20.73
N GLU A 228 16.77 -39.58 21.61
CA GLU A 228 17.64 -38.66 22.38
C GLU A 228 18.48 -39.29 23.50
N LEU A 229 18.66 -40.62 23.50
CA LEU A 229 19.40 -41.34 24.54
C LEU A 229 20.54 -42.22 24.00
N LYS A 230 21.18 -41.81 22.88
CA LYS A 230 22.28 -42.58 22.28
C LYS A 230 23.55 -41.82 21.87
N ASP A 231 23.52 -40.51 21.60
CA ASP A 231 24.70 -39.79 21.06
C ASP A 231 25.59 -39.07 22.09
N VAL A 232 25.28 -39.19 23.39
CA VAL A 232 26.16 -38.71 24.48
C VAL A 232 27.30 -39.70 24.81
N LEU A 233 27.34 -40.91 24.20
CA LEU A 233 28.27 -41.98 24.59
C LEU A 233 29.41 -42.31 23.60
N LEU A 234 29.54 -41.61 22.46
CA LEU A 234 30.59 -41.93 21.46
C LEU A 234 31.36 -40.71 20.91
N ARG A 235 31.61 -39.68 21.73
CA ARG A 235 32.61 -38.64 21.42
C ARG A 235 33.47 -38.16 22.60
N GLN A 236 33.70 -39.04 23.58
CA GLN A 236 34.89 -38.97 24.44
C GLN A 236 35.86 -40.11 24.12
N VAL A 237 37.16 -39.81 24.27
CA VAL A 237 38.36 -40.63 23.98
C VAL A 237 38.95 -40.44 22.57
N LYS A 238 39.46 -39.23 22.32
CA LYS A 238 40.82 -38.94 21.83
C LYS A 238 41.07 -37.41 21.87
N GLU A 239 42.14 -36.88 22.48
CA GLU A 239 43.14 -37.51 23.34
C GLU A 239 43.80 -36.40 24.19
N THR A 240 43.39 -36.23 25.45
CA THR A 240 43.98 -35.26 26.39
C THR A 240 45.23 -35.86 27.05
N THR A 241 46.41 -35.60 26.47
CA THR A 241 47.70 -35.90 27.10
C THR A 241 48.70 -34.77 26.85
N VAL A 242 49.53 -34.49 27.87
CA VAL A 242 50.55 -33.42 27.98
C VAL A 242 50.06 -32.13 28.67
N LEU A 243 49.77 -32.25 29.97
CA LEU A 243 50.05 -31.21 30.99
C LEU A 243 49.97 -31.81 32.42
N ARG A 244 50.60 -32.98 32.63
CA ARG A 244 50.60 -33.68 33.94
C ARG A 244 51.99 -34.04 34.50
N ASN A 245 53.06 -33.67 33.81
CA ASN A 245 54.45 -33.99 34.20
C ASN A 245 55.33 -32.72 34.34
N ALA A 246 54.77 -31.62 34.85
CA ALA A 246 55.49 -30.35 34.99
C ALA A 246 55.25 -29.65 36.35
N ILE A 247 55.25 -30.43 37.43
CA ILE A 247 55.70 -30.09 38.80
C ILE A 247 55.62 -31.38 39.62
N ILE A 248 56.78 -31.97 39.91
CA ILE A 248 57.21 -32.71 41.11
C ILE A 248 58.57 -33.27 40.73
N GLU A 249 59.64 -32.52 41.02
CA GLU A 249 60.86 -33.09 41.58
C GLU A 249 61.69 -31.97 42.23
N CYS A 250 62.01 -32.16 43.51
CA CYS A 250 62.75 -31.19 44.29
C CYS A 250 64.26 -31.46 44.23
N LYS A 251 65.02 -30.40 43.94
CA LYS A 251 66.21 -29.99 44.71
C LYS A 251 67.25 -31.06 45.06
N ALA A 252 68.24 -31.23 44.17
CA ALA A 252 69.60 -31.76 44.44
C ALA A 252 70.55 -31.36 43.28
N CYS A 253 71.88 -31.27 43.39
CA CYS A 253 72.80 -30.99 44.51
C CYS A 253 74.21 -30.68 43.93
N GLY A 254 75.02 -29.79 44.53
CA GLY A 254 76.46 -29.73 44.22
C GLY A 254 77.21 -28.46 44.70
N LEU A 255 78.42 -28.65 45.22
CA LEU A 255 79.37 -27.62 45.70
C LEU A 255 80.56 -27.49 44.74
N ASP A 256 81.31 -26.38 44.82
CA ASP A 256 82.79 -26.28 44.87
C ASP A 256 83.16 -24.78 44.99
N ASP A 257 83.76 -24.26 46.07
CA ASP A 257 85.07 -24.46 46.71
C ASP A 257 86.19 -23.55 46.14
N VAL A 258 86.38 -22.37 46.77
CA VAL A 258 87.58 -21.50 46.58
C VAL A 258 88.03 -20.94 47.93
N LYS A 259 89.32 -21.09 48.23
CA LYS A 259 89.94 -20.81 49.54
C LYS A 259 90.62 -19.44 49.60
N ILE A 260 90.48 -18.74 50.73
CA ILE A 260 91.42 -17.69 51.19
C ILE A 260 91.68 -17.95 52.70
N PRO A 261 92.95 -17.96 53.17
CA PRO A 261 93.26 -18.42 54.53
C PRO A 261 93.24 -17.29 55.57
N SER A 262 92.87 -17.63 56.80
CA SER A 262 93.20 -16.84 58.00
C SER A 262 93.47 -17.78 59.18
N THR A 263 94.36 -17.35 60.08
CA THR A 263 95.01 -18.21 61.09
C THR A 263 94.33 -18.16 62.46
N ALA A 264 94.06 -19.35 63.01
CA ALA A 264 94.07 -19.73 64.42
C ALA A 264 93.62 -18.71 65.50
N LEU A 265 92.53 -19.06 66.21
CA LEU A 265 92.46 -19.11 67.68
C LEU A 265 91.22 -19.91 68.12
N GLN A 266 91.19 -20.36 69.37
CA GLN A 266 90.34 -21.44 69.87
C GLN A 266 89.50 -20.94 71.06
N GLU A 267 88.18 -21.19 71.08
CA GLU A 267 87.33 -21.51 72.27
C GLU A 267 85.80 -21.44 72.00
N CYS A 268 85.00 -21.91 72.97
CA CYS A 268 83.55 -22.26 72.93
C CYS A 268 83.18 -23.46 72.02
N GLN A 269 82.88 -24.61 72.64
CA GLN A 269 82.43 -25.83 71.92
C GLN A 269 80.93 -25.75 71.53
N PRO A 270 80.54 -26.32 70.37
CA PRO A 270 79.13 -26.37 69.94
C PRO A 270 78.23 -27.08 70.95
N GLY A 271 77.06 -26.50 71.23
CA GLY A 271 76.05 -27.06 72.14
C GLY A 271 76.14 -26.59 73.60
N THR A 272 77.03 -25.64 73.93
CA THR A 272 77.11 -25.06 75.29
C THR A 272 76.04 -24.00 75.57
N CYS A 273 75.61 -23.27 74.53
CA CYS A 273 74.55 -22.26 74.53
C CYS A 273 73.70 -22.43 73.26
N PHE A 274 72.49 -21.84 73.22
CA PHE A 274 71.55 -21.98 72.10
C PHE A 274 72.17 -21.65 70.73
N ARG A 275 73.06 -20.66 70.68
CA ARG A 275 73.99 -20.45 69.56
C ARG A 275 75.42 -20.26 70.08
N THR A 276 76.41 -20.65 69.29
CA THR A 276 77.83 -20.66 69.71
C THR A 276 78.40 -19.25 69.94
N ASP A 277 77.85 -18.23 69.27
CA ASP A 277 78.17 -16.81 69.42
C ASP A 277 77.54 -16.15 70.67
N MET A 278 76.62 -16.84 71.34
CA MET A 278 76.04 -16.42 72.62
C MET A 278 76.91 -16.81 73.84
N CYS A 279 77.97 -17.59 73.63
CA CYS A 279 78.91 -18.04 74.65
C CYS A 279 79.79 -16.87 75.13
N ILE A 280 79.68 -16.49 76.41
CA ILE A 280 80.63 -15.56 77.06
C ILE A 280 81.46 -16.34 78.07
N GLN A 281 82.77 -16.12 78.04
CA GLN A 281 83.69 -16.60 79.06
C GLN A 281 83.77 -15.56 80.18
N THR A 282 83.51 -15.98 81.41
CA THR A 282 83.59 -15.18 82.64
C THR A 282 84.50 -15.89 83.65
N GLU A 283 85.05 -15.18 84.64
CA GLU A 283 86.03 -15.76 85.58
C GLU A 283 85.48 -16.96 86.39
N ASP A 284 84.15 -17.05 86.57
CA ASP A 284 83.46 -18.16 87.23
C ASP A 284 82.92 -19.25 86.27
N GLY A 285 83.18 -19.15 84.96
CA GLY A 285 82.80 -20.17 83.96
C GLY A 285 82.21 -19.62 82.66
N ILE A 286 81.60 -20.50 81.86
CA ILE A 286 80.88 -20.12 80.64
C ILE A 286 79.45 -19.71 81.02
N THR A 287 79.05 -18.49 80.66
CA THR A 287 77.66 -18.03 80.75
C THR A 287 77.10 -17.73 79.37
N CYS A 288 75.86 -18.16 79.14
CA CYS A 288 75.14 -17.88 77.90
C CYS A 288 74.47 -16.51 77.97
N ARG A 289 74.46 -15.79 76.86
CA ARG A 289 73.62 -14.58 76.71
C ARG A 289 72.14 -14.95 76.79
N PRO A 290 71.26 -13.99 77.16
CA PRO A 290 69.82 -14.13 76.98
C PRO A 290 69.48 -14.57 75.55
N CYS A 291 68.38 -15.30 75.40
CA CYS A 291 67.91 -15.77 74.09
C CYS A 291 67.84 -14.63 73.05
N PRO A 292 68.14 -14.91 71.76
CA PRO A 292 68.03 -13.90 70.72
C PRO A 292 66.58 -13.39 70.60
N ASP A 293 66.40 -12.17 70.08
CA ASP A 293 65.07 -11.65 69.77
C ASP A 293 64.26 -12.67 68.94
N GLY A 294 62.97 -12.81 69.27
CA GLY A 294 62.08 -13.85 68.74
C GLY A 294 62.11 -15.17 69.52
N TYR A 295 63.02 -15.36 70.48
CA TYR A 295 63.07 -16.54 71.35
C TYR A 295 62.94 -16.18 72.83
N THR A 296 62.47 -17.11 73.64
CA THR A 296 62.37 -17.01 75.10
C THR A 296 62.96 -18.24 75.79
N GLY A 297 63.57 -18.07 76.96
CA GLY A 297 64.24 -19.17 77.66
C GLY A 297 65.45 -18.72 78.50
N ASP A 298 66.29 -19.68 78.86
CA ASP A 298 67.41 -19.52 79.81
C ASP A 298 68.77 -19.24 79.12
N GLY A 299 68.79 -19.10 77.79
CA GLY A 299 70.01 -18.91 76.98
C GLY A 299 70.71 -20.20 76.55
N VAL A 300 70.35 -21.34 77.16
CA VAL A 300 70.76 -22.69 76.75
C VAL A 300 69.65 -23.33 75.93
N ASN A 301 68.42 -23.35 76.47
CA ASN A 301 67.20 -23.70 75.79
C ASN A 301 66.43 -22.42 75.48
N CYS A 302 66.17 -22.18 74.20
CA CYS A 302 65.44 -21.01 73.73
C CYS A 302 64.32 -21.49 72.80
N ASP A 303 63.08 -21.36 73.26
CA ASP A 303 61.87 -21.69 72.50
C ASP A 303 61.40 -20.46 71.70
N ASP A 304 60.78 -20.72 70.55
CA ASP A 304 60.26 -19.68 69.65
C ASP A 304 59.05 -18.95 70.27
N VAL A 305 58.97 -17.63 70.11
CA VAL A 305 57.87 -16.82 70.64
C VAL A 305 56.85 -16.54 69.54
N ASP A 306 55.64 -17.08 69.70
CA ASP A 306 54.54 -16.86 68.76
C ASP A 306 54.03 -15.40 68.81
N GLU A 307 54.63 -14.52 68.01
CA GLU A 307 54.26 -13.10 68.03
C GLU A 307 52.93 -12.82 67.31
N CYS A 308 52.38 -13.77 66.57
CA CYS A 308 51.06 -13.65 65.94
C CYS A 308 49.93 -13.48 66.97
N GLN A 309 50.12 -13.93 68.22
CA GLN A 309 49.17 -13.76 69.32
C GLN A 309 48.89 -12.28 69.65
N PHE A 310 49.79 -11.36 69.28
CA PHE A 310 49.63 -9.92 69.50
C PHE A 310 48.87 -9.18 68.39
N ASN A 311 48.36 -9.92 67.39
CA ASN A 311 47.66 -9.41 66.21
C ASN A 311 48.43 -8.26 65.51
N PRO A 312 49.63 -8.54 64.95
CA PRO A 312 50.41 -7.57 64.19
C PRO A 312 49.88 -7.34 62.77
N CYS A 313 49.09 -8.27 62.22
CA CYS A 313 48.57 -8.19 60.86
C CYS A 313 47.21 -7.47 60.79
N PHE A 314 46.85 -7.00 59.60
CA PHE A 314 45.57 -6.31 59.38
C PHE A 314 44.39 -7.29 59.57
N PRO A 315 43.23 -6.86 60.10
CA PRO A 315 42.09 -7.75 60.30
C PRO A 315 41.68 -8.49 59.01
N GLY A 316 41.65 -9.83 59.07
CA GLY A 316 41.38 -10.69 57.92
C GLY A 316 42.63 -11.13 57.13
N VAL A 317 43.81 -10.56 57.39
CA VAL A 317 45.10 -11.06 56.86
C VAL A 317 45.64 -12.16 57.77
N ARG A 318 46.13 -13.25 57.18
CA ARG A 318 46.74 -14.36 57.92
C ARG A 318 48.13 -13.97 58.41
N CYS A 319 48.35 -14.10 59.72
CA CYS A 319 49.66 -14.05 60.35
C CYS A 319 50.32 -15.44 60.28
N ILE A 320 51.62 -15.48 59.99
CA ILE A 320 52.43 -16.70 60.01
C ILE A 320 53.59 -16.48 60.99
N ASN A 321 53.58 -17.25 62.07
CA ASN A 321 54.71 -17.33 62.98
C ASN A 321 55.89 -18.08 62.33
N THR A 322 57.12 -17.66 62.60
CA THR A 322 58.35 -18.17 62.00
C THR A 322 59.46 -18.24 63.05
N ALA A 323 60.39 -19.17 62.95
CA ALA A 323 61.50 -19.24 63.91
C ALA A 323 62.79 -18.66 63.32
N PRO A 324 63.21 -17.41 63.64
CA PRO A 324 62.56 -16.40 64.51
C PRO A 324 61.61 -15.43 63.80
N GLY A 325 60.66 -14.87 64.56
CA GLY A 325 59.83 -13.73 64.20
C GLY A 325 58.48 -14.08 63.58
N PHE A 326 57.79 -13.09 63.03
CA PHE A 326 56.53 -13.29 62.33
C PHE A 326 56.56 -12.61 60.95
N ARG A 327 55.65 -13.05 60.09
CA ARG A 327 55.29 -12.32 58.87
C ARG A 327 53.78 -12.31 58.65
N CYS A 328 53.30 -11.17 58.20
CA CYS A 328 51.96 -11.02 57.65
C CYS A 328 51.97 -11.38 56.16
N GLU A 329 50.90 -12.01 55.69
CA GLU A 329 50.66 -12.11 54.26
C GLU A 329 50.28 -10.74 53.66
N ALA A 330 50.11 -10.68 52.33
CA ALA A 330 49.70 -9.44 51.67
C ALA A 330 48.31 -8.96 52.14
N CYS A 331 48.02 -7.67 51.94
CA CYS A 331 46.69 -7.12 52.19
C CYS A 331 45.60 -7.86 51.39
N PRO A 332 44.34 -7.86 51.87
CA PRO A 332 43.24 -8.49 51.15
C PRO A 332 43.03 -7.85 49.77
N ARG A 333 42.32 -8.54 48.87
CA ARG A 333 41.89 -7.93 47.59
C ARG A 333 41.08 -6.65 47.85
N GLY A 334 41.28 -5.62 47.04
CA GLY A 334 40.73 -4.28 47.26
C GLY A 334 41.58 -3.38 48.18
N TYR A 335 42.65 -3.90 48.79
CA TYR A 335 43.52 -3.12 49.69
C TYR A 335 45.00 -3.18 49.29
N THR A 336 45.71 -2.07 49.50
CA THR A 336 47.15 -1.94 49.30
C THR A 336 47.85 -1.57 50.60
N GLY A 337 49.03 -2.13 50.83
CA GLY A 337 49.80 -1.91 52.05
C GLY A 337 51.08 -2.74 52.04
N GLN A 338 52.07 -2.30 52.81
CA GLN A 338 53.33 -3.02 52.92
C GLN A 338 53.15 -4.29 53.77
N ALA A 339 53.69 -5.42 53.32
CA ALA A 339 53.73 -6.63 54.12
C ALA A 339 54.70 -6.42 55.30
N VAL A 340 54.20 -6.62 56.52
CA VAL A 340 55.00 -6.50 57.73
C VAL A 340 55.62 -7.84 58.08
N GLN A 341 56.93 -7.84 58.29
CA GLN A 341 57.67 -8.93 58.90
C GLN A 341 58.65 -8.35 59.91
N GLY A 342 58.93 -9.08 60.98
CA GLY A 342 59.80 -8.62 62.06
C GLY A 342 60.02 -9.69 63.11
N VAL A 343 60.88 -9.38 64.08
CA VAL A 343 61.31 -10.33 65.11
C VAL A 343 61.14 -9.68 66.48
N GLY A 344 60.57 -10.41 67.43
CA GLY A 344 60.37 -9.99 68.81
C GLY A 344 59.03 -9.31 69.09
N VAL A 345 58.51 -9.55 70.30
CA VAL A 345 57.18 -9.09 70.77
C VAL A 345 57.02 -7.57 70.69
N GLN A 346 58.06 -6.79 71.02
CA GLN A 346 57.99 -5.32 70.94
C GLN A 346 57.77 -4.83 69.51
N TYR A 347 58.35 -5.50 68.51
CA TYR A 347 58.15 -5.15 67.10
C TYR A 347 56.71 -5.46 66.67
N ALA A 348 56.20 -6.66 67.00
CA ALA A 348 54.83 -7.07 66.69
C ALA A 348 53.75 -6.16 67.31
N GLN A 349 53.99 -5.62 68.51
CA GLN A 349 53.06 -4.70 69.16
C GLN A 349 53.06 -3.29 68.57
N THR A 350 54.20 -2.82 68.06
CA THR A 350 54.40 -1.43 67.59
C THR A 350 54.24 -1.25 66.08
N HIS A 351 54.62 -2.25 65.30
CA HIS A 351 54.59 -2.22 63.84
C HIS A 351 53.45 -3.09 63.34
N LYS A 352 52.23 -2.53 63.32
CA LYS A 352 51.06 -3.22 62.77
C LYS A 352 50.94 -2.98 61.27
N GLN A 353 50.49 -4.01 60.54
CA GLN A 353 50.19 -3.89 59.12
C GLN A 353 48.99 -2.97 58.91
N VAL A 354 49.21 -1.93 58.12
CA VAL A 354 48.17 -1.01 57.66
C VAL A 354 47.86 -1.34 56.20
N CYS A 355 46.60 -1.69 55.93
CA CYS A 355 46.07 -1.89 54.60
C CYS A 355 45.12 -0.73 54.30
N ASN A 356 45.49 0.10 53.33
CA ASN A 356 44.68 1.20 52.84
C ASN A 356 43.80 0.71 51.68
N ASP A 357 42.62 1.29 51.57
CA ASP A 357 41.70 1.09 50.45
C ASP A 357 42.37 1.43 49.11
N ILE A 358 42.11 0.65 48.05
CA ILE A 358 42.50 1.00 46.68
C ILE A 358 41.30 1.65 46.03
N ASP A 359 41.36 2.96 45.77
CA ASP A 359 40.33 3.62 44.95
C ASP A 359 40.49 3.19 43.49
N GLU A 360 39.77 2.14 43.09
CA GLU A 360 39.85 1.62 41.72
C GLU A 360 39.31 2.62 40.68
N CYS A 361 38.42 3.53 41.08
CA CYS A 361 37.83 4.55 40.22
C CYS A 361 38.85 5.61 39.75
N GLN A 362 39.93 5.82 40.49
CA GLN A 362 41.03 6.73 40.10
C GLN A 362 42.01 6.10 39.09
N GLY A 363 41.83 4.81 38.74
CA GLY A 363 42.65 4.12 37.74
C GLY A 363 42.33 4.57 36.30
N PRO A 364 43.27 4.35 35.35
CA PRO A 364 43.11 4.80 33.96
C PRO A 364 41.92 4.18 33.21
N ASN A 365 41.34 3.09 33.74
CA ASN A 365 40.20 2.39 33.16
C ASN A 365 38.90 2.54 34.00
N ASN A 366 38.75 3.59 34.83
CA ASN A 366 37.53 3.85 35.62
C ASN A 366 37.10 2.64 36.49
N GLY A 367 38.04 2.01 37.19
CA GLY A 367 37.83 0.75 37.94
C GLY A 367 37.61 -0.52 37.09
N GLY A 368 37.44 -0.39 35.77
CA GLY A 368 36.87 -1.43 34.91
C GLY A 368 35.37 -1.27 34.69
N CYS A 369 34.75 -0.21 35.21
CA CYS A 369 33.42 0.23 34.81
C CYS A 369 33.45 0.76 33.37
N THR A 370 32.32 0.65 32.68
CA THR A 370 32.14 1.16 31.32
C THR A 370 32.60 2.62 31.19
N PRO A 371 33.34 2.99 30.11
CA PRO A 371 33.70 4.38 29.83
C PRO A 371 32.47 5.28 29.84
N ASN A 372 32.60 6.51 30.33
CA ASN A 372 31.48 7.45 30.50
C ASN A 372 30.35 6.99 31.45
N SER A 373 30.61 6.04 32.35
CA SER A 373 29.75 5.75 33.51
C SER A 373 30.33 6.27 34.84
N TYR A 374 29.47 6.46 35.83
CA TYR A 374 29.91 6.78 37.20
C TYR A 374 30.57 5.55 37.85
N CYS A 375 31.68 5.76 38.54
CA CYS A 375 32.31 4.77 39.41
C CYS A 375 32.24 5.28 40.86
N HIS A 376 31.77 4.44 41.78
CA HIS A 376 31.66 4.76 43.19
C HIS A 376 32.55 3.82 44.00
N ASN A 377 33.66 4.34 44.51
CA ASN A 377 34.54 3.60 45.39
C ASN A 377 33.85 3.29 46.74
N SER A 378 34.23 2.17 47.37
CA SER A 378 33.83 1.79 48.73
C SER A 378 34.92 0.94 49.39
N MET A 379 34.90 0.82 50.72
CA MET A 379 36.00 0.19 51.46
C MET A 379 36.22 -1.29 51.05
N GLY A 380 37.26 -1.54 50.26
CA GLY A 380 37.69 -2.83 49.74
C GLY A 380 37.04 -3.26 48.42
N SER A 381 36.29 -2.38 47.75
CA SER A 381 35.60 -2.69 46.48
C SER A 381 34.95 -1.45 45.86
N PHE A 382 34.73 -1.42 44.55
CA PHE A 382 33.98 -0.36 43.87
C PHE A 382 32.65 -0.88 43.31
N ARG A 383 31.72 0.03 43.01
CA ARG A 383 30.51 -0.26 42.22
C ARG A 383 30.37 0.70 41.06
N CYS A 384 29.95 0.19 39.91
CA CYS A 384 29.63 0.99 38.74
C CYS A 384 28.18 1.49 38.83
N GLY A 385 27.96 2.75 38.50
CA GLY A 385 26.65 3.41 38.42
C GLY A 385 26.11 3.44 36.99
N GLY A 386 25.16 4.34 36.74
CA GLY A 386 24.65 4.64 35.40
C GLY A 386 25.68 5.36 34.52
N CYS A 387 25.31 5.58 33.26
CA CYS A 387 26.03 6.48 32.38
C CYS A 387 25.97 7.94 32.91
N LYS A 388 26.96 8.75 32.52
CA LYS A 388 27.04 10.18 32.87
C LYS A 388 26.10 10.99 31.97
N ASP A 389 25.75 12.19 32.43
CA ASP A 389 24.92 13.15 31.68
C ASP A 389 25.40 13.29 30.21
N GLY A 390 24.47 13.19 29.25
CA GLY A 390 24.78 13.14 27.82
C GLY A 390 25.26 11.78 27.28
N PHE A 391 25.14 10.70 28.06
CA PHE A 391 25.42 9.33 27.63
C PHE A 391 24.34 8.34 28.07
N GLU A 392 23.96 7.43 27.19
CA GLU A 392 22.97 6.37 27.40
C GLU A 392 23.56 4.97 27.29
N GLY A 393 22.93 4.00 27.96
CA GLY A 393 23.32 2.59 27.88
C GLY A 393 23.54 1.94 29.25
N SER A 394 24.40 0.92 29.29
CA SER A 394 24.56 0.05 30.45
C SER A 394 25.99 -0.46 30.62
N GLN A 395 26.28 -1.05 31.79
CA GLN A 395 27.57 -1.68 32.06
C GLN A 395 27.87 -2.88 31.15
N GLY A 396 26.87 -3.47 30.47
CA GLY A 396 27.05 -4.56 29.52
C GLY A 396 27.15 -4.11 28.05
N SER A 397 26.45 -3.03 27.68
CA SER A 397 26.34 -2.54 26.29
C SER A 397 27.33 -1.43 25.93
N GLY A 398 27.94 -0.79 26.93
CA GLY A 398 28.64 0.48 26.76
C GLY A 398 27.73 1.68 27.05
N CYS A 399 28.33 2.83 27.38
CA CYS A 399 27.67 4.12 27.44
C CYS A 399 28.04 4.90 26.16
N GLN A 400 27.06 5.08 25.28
CA GLN A 400 27.18 5.82 24.03
C GLN A 400 26.65 7.24 24.24
N PRO A 401 27.03 8.25 23.42
CA PRO A 401 26.42 9.58 23.52
C PRO A 401 24.90 9.49 23.41
N ALA A 402 24.18 10.20 24.28
CA ALA A 402 22.73 10.30 24.21
C ALA A 402 22.34 10.89 22.86
N LYS A 403 21.29 10.36 22.21
CA LYS A 403 20.77 10.98 21.00
C LYS A 403 20.25 12.38 21.35
N MET A 404 20.55 13.38 20.52
CA MET A 404 20.03 14.73 20.67
C MET A 404 19.03 15.02 19.54
N CYS A 405 18.00 15.81 19.83
CA CYS A 405 17.07 16.32 18.82
C CYS A 405 17.73 17.42 17.98
N ALA A 406 17.13 17.76 16.83
CA ALA A 406 17.64 18.79 15.92
C ALA A 406 17.82 20.17 16.59
N ASN A 407 16.94 20.50 17.55
CA ASN A 407 17.01 21.71 18.37
C ASN A 407 18.09 21.69 19.49
N GLY A 408 18.94 20.66 19.54
CA GLY A 408 20.00 20.53 20.53
C GLY A 408 19.53 20.18 21.95
N ARG A 409 18.26 19.79 22.15
CA ARG A 409 17.76 19.23 23.41
C ARG A 409 18.03 17.72 23.48
N GLU A 410 18.03 17.18 24.70
CA GLU A 410 18.09 15.73 24.94
C GLU A 410 16.86 15.03 24.34
N ASN A 411 17.05 13.90 23.66
CA ASN A 411 15.97 13.16 23.01
C ASN A 411 15.13 12.40 24.05
N PRO A 412 13.82 12.70 24.22
CA PRO A 412 12.96 12.01 25.18
C PRO A 412 12.30 10.74 24.60
N CYS A 413 12.51 10.43 23.32
CA CYS A 413 11.82 9.36 22.60
C CYS A 413 12.42 7.97 22.90
N ASP A 414 11.67 6.91 22.53
CA ASP A 414 12.15 5.53 22.55
C ASP A 414 13.45 5.37 21.73
N PRO A 415 14.36 4.43 22.04
CA PRO A 415 15.53 4.15 21.21
C PRO A 415 15.24 3.88 19.72
N ASN A 416 14.04 3.35 19.41
CA ASN A 416 13.52 3.10 18.06
C ASN A 416 12.61 4.24 17.55
N GLY A 417 12.38 5.29 18.34
CA GLY A 417 11.65 6.49 17.97
C GLY A 417 12.56 7.55 17.32
N ARG A 418 11.96 8.34 16.43
CA ARG A 418 12.53 9.58 15.86
C ARG A 418 12.00 10.77 16.64
N CYS A 419 12.91 11.64 17.07
CA CYS A 419 12.54 12.97 17.58
C CYS A 419 12.17 13.87 16.41
N VAL A 420 10.97 14.45 16.46
CA VAL A 420 10.49 15.48 15.54
C VAL A 420 10.38 16.78 16.34
N VAL A 421 10.79 17.89 15.74
CA VAL A 421 10.67 19.23 16.32
C VAL A 421 9.53 19.91 15.58
N GLU A 422 8.50 20.33 16.31
CA GLU A 422 7.32 20.98 15.74
C GLU A 422 7.55 22.49 15.54
N ARG A 423 6.62 23.18 14.87
CA ARG A 423 6.67 24.63 14.60
C ARG A 423 6.88 25.47 15.87
N ASP A 424 6.17 25.13 16.95
CA ASP A 424 6.28 25.73 18.30
C ASP A 424 7.62 25.45 19.03
N GLY A 425 8.53 24.71 18.41
CA GLY A 425 9.80 24.27 19.03
C GLY A 425 9.64 23.24 20.14
N SER A 426 8.45 22.66 20.32
CA SER A 426 8.23 21.48 21.16
C SER A 426 8.85 20.24 20.51
N ILE A 427 8.84 19.14 21.26
CA ILE A 427 9.36 17.86 20.80
C ILE A 427 8.22 16.85 20.80
N SER A 428 7.95 16.29 19.63
CA SER A 428 7.16 15.08 19.50
C SER A 428 8.05 13.88 19.19
N CYS A 429 7.49 12.69 19.42
CA CYS A 429 8.15 11.43 19.18
C CYS A 429 7.27 10.60 18.26
N VAL A 430 7.85 10.05 17.21
CA VAL A 430 7.18 9.14 16.27
C VAL A 430 7.99 7.86 16.22
N CYS A 431 7.36 6.68 16.27
CA CYS A 431 8.10 5.43 16.14
C CYS A 431 8.71 5.30 14.74
N GLY A 432 9.91 4.71 14.64
CA GLY A 432 10.55 4.43 13.36
C GLY A 432 9.84 3.29 12.62
N ILE A 433 10.05 3.19 11.30
CA ILE A 433 9.43 2.16 10.45
C ILE A 433 9.74 0.75 10.98
N GLY A 434 8.74 -0.15 10.99
CA GLY A 434 8.80 -1.45 11.66
C GLY A 434 8.61 -1.39 13.19
N TRP A 435 8.19 -0.23 13.71
CA TRP A 435 7.82 -0.04 15.11
C TRP A 435 6.57 0.85 15.24
N ALA A 436 5.71 0.50 16.19
CA ALA A 436 4.46 1.19 16.47
C ALA A 436 4.33 1.57 17.95
N GLY A 437 3.47 2.55 18.25
CA GLY A 437 3.31 3.12 19.58
C GLY A 437 3.37 4.64 19.60
N ASN A 438 3.38 5.23 20.78
CA ASN A 438 3.27 6.69 20.96
C ASN A 438 4.61 7.44 20.85
N GLY A 439 5.63 6.85 20.20
CA GLY A 439 6.98 7.41 20.04
C GLY A 439 7.85 7.45 21.30
N TYR A 440 7.27 7.61 22.49
CA TYR A 440 7.95 7.50 23.79
C TYR A 440 8.12 6.03 24.23
N MET A 441 7.25 5.15 23.74
CA MET A 441 7.27 3.70 23.92
C MET A 441 6.98 3.06 22.57
N CYS A 442 7.97 2.41 21.95
CA CYS A 442 7.80 1.76 20.67
C CYS A 442 7.89 0.23 20.81
N GLY A 443 6.89 -0.46 20.27
CA GLY A 443 6.84 -1.91 20.11
C GLY A 443 7.22 -2.30 18.69
N LYS A 444 7.64 -3.56 18.50
CA LYS A 444 7.79 -4.09 17.14
C LYS A 444 6.43 -4.12 16.47
N ASP A 445 6.44 -3.72 15.21
CA ASP A 445 5.33 -3.76 14.25
C ASP A 445 5.84 -4.65 13.09
N THR A 446 5.09 -5.68 12.72
CA THR A 446 5.55 -6.73 11.79
C THR A 446 5.12 -6.47 10.36
N ASP A 447 3.90 -5.99 10.19
CA ASP A 447 3.19 -5.75 8.95
C ASP A 447 3.04 -4.25 8.62
N ILE A 448 3.52 -3.36 9.49
CA ILE A 448 3.75 -1.93 9.27
C ILE A 448 2.45 -1.10 9.13
N ASP A 449 1.38 -1.53 9.77
CA ASP A 449 0.08 -0.85 9.75
C ASP A 449 -0.04 0.27 10.81
N GLY A 450 0.94 0.38 11.73
CA GLY A 450 0.98 1.39 12.78
C GLY A 450 0.56 0.91 14.17
N TYR A 451 0.27 -0.39 14.34
CA TYR A 451 0.00 -1.00 15.64
C TYR A 451 1.03 -2.09 16.00
N PRO A 452 1.35 -2.27 17.30
CA PRO A 452 2.42 -3.18 17.70
C PRO A 452 1.92 -4.63 17.92
N ASP A 453 2.78 -5.61 17.56
CA ASP A 453 2.63 -7.07 17.78
C ASP A 453 2.10 -7.42 19.18
N ARG A 454 2.37 -6.55 20.16
CA ARG A 454 2.10 -6.72 21.59
C ARG A 454 1.71 -5.39 22.22
N LYS A 455 0.60 -5.42 22.97
CA LYS A 455 0.12 -4.31 23.80
C LYS A 455 1.24 -3.68 24.64
N LEU A 456 1.42 -2.37 24.44
CA LEU A 456 2.42 -1.57 25.14
C LEU A 456 1.87 -1.00 26.46
N ARG A 457 2.76 -0.36 27.23
CA ARG A 457 2.44 0.21 28.56
C ARG A 457 2.04 1.69 28.49
N CYS A 458 1.41 2.09 27.40
CA CYS A 458 0.81 3.40 27.18
C CYS A 458 -0.72 3.28 27.11
N LYS A 459 -1.42 4.43 27.13
CA LYS A 459 -2.89 4.49 27.10
C LYS A 459 -3.46 4.78 25.70
N ASP A 460 -2.59 5.25 24.81
CA ASP A 460 -2.93 5.74 23.47
C ASP A 460 -3.46 4.58 22.59
N PRO A 461 -4.33 4.84 21.60
CA PRO A 461 -4.91 3.78 20.76
C PRO A 461 -3.85 2.94 20.04
N GLN A 462 -2.86 3.60 19.42
CA GLN A 462 -1.63 3.06 18.83
C GLN A 462 -0.74 2.21 19.76
N CYS A 463 -1.09 2.08 21.06
CA CYS A 463 -0.41 1.21 22.01
C CYS A 463 -1.18 -0.08 22.36
N ARG A 464 -2.33 -0.32 21.71
CA ARG A 464 -3.08 -1.58 21.81
C ARG A 464 -2.25 -2.72 21.19
N LYS A 465 -2.65 -3.97 21.40
CA LYS A 465 -2.13 -5.07 20.56
C LYS A 465 -2.90 -4.95 19.26
N ASP A 466 -2.20 -4.94 18.13
CA ASP A 466 -2.82 -5.16 16.82
C ASP A 466 -3.62 -6.48 16.83
N ASN A 467 -4.73 -6.59 16.11
CA ASN A 467 -5.56 -7.80 16.08
C ASN A 467 -5.19 -8.81 14.97
N CYS A 468 -4.39 -8.46 13.95
CA CYS A 468 -4.01 -9.31 12.82
C CYS A 468 -2.51 -9.63 12.57
N MET A 469 -1.54 -8.83 13.03
CA MET A 469 -0.07 -9.09 13.14
C MET A 469 0.75 -9.49 11.90
N TYR A 470 0.15 -10.06 10.87
CA TYR A 470 0.80 -10.46 9.62
C TYR A 470 0.04 -9.97 8.37
N VAL A 471 -1.08 -9.27 8.57
CA VAL A 471 -1.96 -8.75 7.52
C VAL A 471 -2.28 -7.32 7.94
N PRO A 472 -1.75 -6.30 7.23
CA PRO A 472 -1.98 -4.90 7.61
C PRO A 472 -3.48 -4.59 7.64
N ASN A 473 -3.98 -4.12 8.77
CA ASN A 473 -5.36 -3.66 8.91
C ASN A 473 -5.40 -2.41 9.82
N SER A 474 -4.94 -1.28 9.28
CA SER A 474 -4.62 -0.08 10.04
C SER A 474 -5.82 0.60 10.73
N GLY A 475 -7.06 0.22 10.40
CA GLY A 475 -8.26 0.63 11.14
C GLY A 475 -8.56 -0.25 12.36
N GLN A 476 -8.00 -1.47 12.40
CA GLN A 476 -8.21 -2.53 13.39
C GLN A 476 -9.69 -2.85 13.59
N GLU A 477 -10.44 -2.88 12.49
CA GLU A 477 -11.82 -3.35 12.44
C GLU A 477 -11.92 -4.81 12.98
N ASP A 478 -13.01 -5.07 13.72
CA ASP A 478 -13.26 -6.22 14.61
C ASP A 478 -14.78 -6.25 14.85
N ALA A 479 -15.53 -6.86 13.92
CA ALA A 479 -16.98 -6.70 13.84
C ALA A 479 -17.74 -7.45 14.95
N ASP A 480 -17.30 -8.64 15.36
CA ASP A 480 -17.91 -9.43 16.44
C ASP A 480 -17.36 -9.08 17.85
N GLY A 481 -16.15 -8.51 17.94
CA GLY A 481 -15.49 -8.13 19.18
C GLY A 481 -14.74 -9.26 19.91
N ASP A 482 -14.40 -10.36 19.23
CA ASP A 482 -13.59 -11.48 19.75
C ASP A 482 -12.12 -11.06 20.02
N GLY A 483 -11.60 -10.10 19.25
CA GLY A 483 -10.23 -9.60 19.34
C GLY A 483 -9.24 -10.18 18.31
N MET A 484 -9.72 -10.98 17.35
CA MET A 484 -9.21 -11.05 15.98
C MET A 484 -9.68 -9.80 15.20
N GLY A 485 -9.22 -9.62 13.97
CA GLY A 485 -9.65 -8.49 13.13
C GLY A 485 -10.18 -8.98 11.79
N ASP A 486 -11.09 -8.22 11.20
CA ASP A 486 -11.86 -8.63 10.02
C ASP A 486 -10.95 -9.08 8.85
N ALA A 487 -9.77 -8.47 8.71
CA ALA A 487 -8.78 -8.77 7.67
C ALA A 487 -8.06 -10.14 7.83
N CYS A 488 -8.17 -10.79 8.99
CA CYS A 488 -7.52 -12.05 9.29
C CYS A 488 -8.43 -13.10 9.96
N ASP A 489 -9.70 -12.78 10.20
CA ASP A 489 -10.70 -13.74 10.66
C ASP A 489 -11.22 -14.63 9.52
N GLU A 490 -11.66 -15.84 9.86
CA GLU A 490 -12.36 -16.75 8.95
C GLU A 490 -13.90 -16.58 9.02
N ASP A 491 -14.43 -15.93 10.06
CA ASP A 491 -15.86 -15.78 10.45
C ASP A 491 -16.05 -14.42 11.16
N ALA A 492 -15.85 -13.32 10.44
CA ALA A 492 -15.54 -11.99 11.02
C ALA A 492 -16.70 -11.36 11.83
N ASP A 493 -17.94 -11.82 11.63
CA ASP A 493 -19.09 -11.37 12.40
C ASP A 493 -19.57 -12.39 13.47
N GLY A 494 -18.91 -13.56 13.53
CA GLY A 494 -19.14 -14.60 14.53
C GLY A 494 -20.46 -15.38 14.38
N ASP A 495 -21.13 -15.31 13.22
CA ASP A 495 -22.41 -15.98 13.00
C ASP A 495 -22.29 -17.51 12.77
N ASN A 496 -21.06 -18.02 12.57
CA ASN A 496 -20.68 -19.41 12.24
C ASN A 496 -20.77 -19.76 10.74
N ILE A 497 -20.77 -18.76 9.86
CA ILE A 497 -20.66 -18.91 8.40
C ILE A 497 -19.35 -18.25 7.96
N LEU A 498 -18.48 -19.04 7.33
CA LEU A 498 -17.16 -18.54 6.92
C LEU A 498 -17.31 -17.46 5.84
N ASN A 499 -16.50 -16.39 5.91
CA ASN A 499 -16.56 -15.21 5.03
C ASN A 499 -16.68 -15.56 3.52
N GLU A 500 -15.99 -16.60 3.03
CA GLU A 500 -16.08 -17.06 1.62
C GLU A 500 -17.45 -17.64 1.19
N GLN A 501 -18.31 -17.98 2.15
CA GLN A 501 -19.62 -18.59 1.96
C GLN A 501 -20.75 -17.69 2.47
N ASP A 502 -20.40 -16.55 3.07
CA ASP A 502 -21.32 -15.59 3.65
C ASP A 502 -21.63 -14.48 2.64
N ASN A 503 -22.91 -14.11 2.52
CA ASN A 503 -23.34 -12.96 1.75
C ASN A 503 -23.43 -11.65 2.57
N CYS A 504 -23.19 -11.67 3.88
CA CYS A 504 -23.04 -10.51 4.75
C CYS A 504 -21.93 -10.69 5.80
N TRP A 505 -20.73 -11.06 5.38
CA TRP A 505 -19.55 -11.39 6.22
C TRP A 505 -19.12 -10.38 7.32
N LEU A 506 -19.78 -9.23 7.46
CA LEU A 506 -19.59 -8.22 8.52
C LEU A 506 -20.88 -7.95 9.32
N THR A 507 -21.95 -8.72 9.15
CA THR A 507 -23.30 -8.44 9.72
C THR A 507 -24.11 -9.72 9.91
N PRO A 508 -24.24 -10.23 11.16
CA PRO A 508 -24.67 -11.61 11.44
C PRO A 508 -26.04 -11.97 10.87
N ASN A 509 -26.06 -12.91 9.91
CA ASN A 509 -27.27 -13.25 9.16
C ASN A 509 -27.41 -14.76 8.87
N VAL A 510 -27.42 -15.58 9.93
CA VAL A 510 -27.50 -17.07 9.93
C VAL A 510 -28.59 -17.69 9.02
N ASP A 511 -29.59 -16.93 8.56
CA ASP A 511 -30.59 -17.39 7.58
C ASP A 511 -30.16 -17.26 6.11
N GLN A 512 -29.06 -16.55 5.82
CA GLN A 512 -28.44 -16.28 4.52
C GLN A 512 -29.46 -15.85 3.48
N ARG A 513 -30.44 -15.05 3.91
CA ARG A 513 -31.50 -14.60 3.02
C ARG A 513 -30.94 -13.56 2.06
N ASN A 514 -31.18 -13.78 0.77
CA ASN A 514 -31.05 -12.78 -0.27
C ASN A 514 -32.28 -12.89 -1.19
N SER A 515 -32.97 -11.77 -1.39
CA SER A 515 -34.26 -11.70 -2.07
C SER A 515 -34.14 -11.48 -3.59
N ASP A 516 -33.24 -10.63 -4.09
CA ASP A 516 -33.02 -10.37 -5.52
C ASP A 516 -31.98 -11.30 -6.18
N LYS A 517 -31.02 -11.81 -5.40
CA LYS A 517 -29.86 -12.66 -5.72
C LYS A 517 -28.67 -11.94 -6.36
N ASP A 518 -28.37 -10.76 -5.85
CA ASP A 518 -27.10 -10.06 -6.04
C ASP A 518 -25.91 -10.78 -5.31
N ARG A 519 -24.88 -10.06 -4.85
CA ARG A 519 -23.79 -10.61 -4.01
C ARG A 519 -24.03 -10.51 -2.51
N HIS A 520 -24.84 -9.56 -2.04
CA HIS A 520 -25.02 -9.24 -0.63
C HIS A 520 -26.21 -10.00 -0.04
N GLY A 521 -26.54 -9.82 1.24
CA GLY A 521 -27.70 -10.46 1.86
C GLY A 521 -28.70 -9.43 2.39
N ASP A 522 -29.97 -9.81 2.56
CA ASP A 522 -31.07 -8.99 3.10
C ASP A 522 -30.71 -8.23 4.42
N ALA A 523 -29.65 -8.63 5.11
CA ALA A 523 -29.17 -8.05 6.37
C ALA A 523 -28.15 -6.91 6.22
N CYS A 524 -27.38 -6.89 5.13
CA CYS A 524 -26.34 -5.90 4.83
C CYS A 524 -26.56 -5.16 3.51
N ASP A 525 -27.49 -5.64 2.69
CA ASP A 525 -27.86 -5.05 1.41
C ASP A 525 -28.71 -3.78 1.59
N ASN A 526 -28.14 -2.64 1.21
CA ASN A 526 -28.78 -1.34 1.26
C ASN A 526 -29.92 -1.18 0.24
N CYS A 527 -30.11 -2.13 -0.69
CA CYS A 527 -31.21 -2.15 -1.65
C CYS A 527 -31.84 -3.54 -1.88
N TYR A 528 -32.02 -4.35 -0.82
CA TYR A 528 -32.56 -5.75 -0.75
C TYR A 528 -33.68 -6.29 -1.70
N LEU A 529 -34.22 -5.50 -2.61
CA LEU A 529 -35.15 -5.89 -3.69
C LEU A 529 -34.62 -5.57 -5.11
N ILE A 530 -33.46 -4.93 -5.25
CA ILE A 530 -32.89 -4.39 -6.48
C ILE A 530 -31.38 -4.67 -6.52
N ASP A 531 -30.99 -5.61 -7.38
CA ASP A 531 -29.60 -6.04 -7.65
C ASP A 531 -28.63 -4.86 -7.85
N ASN A 532 -27.85 -4.55 -6.80
CA ASN A 532 -26.80 -3.53 -6.77
C ASN A 532 -25.50 -4.05 -6.10
N PRO A 533 -24.72 -4.92 -6.77
CA PRO A 533 -23.55 -5.56 -6.17
C PRO A 533 -22.43 -4.61 -5.72
N ASP A 534 -22.46 -3.34 -6.16
CA ASP A 534 -21.52 -2.28 -5.75
C ASP A 534 -21.93 -1.55 -4.47
N GLN A 535 -23.17 -1.71 -3.99
CA GLN A 535 -23.71 -1.13 -2.75
C GLN A 535 -23.48 0.38 -2.61
N ARG A 536 -23.36 1.10 -3.73
CA ARG A 536 -23.12 2.55 -3.73
C ARG A 536 -24.28 3.27 -3.04
N ASP A 537 -23.93 4.17 -2.14
CA ASP A 537 -24.80 5.01 -1.33
C ASP A 537 -24.13 6.40 -1.31
N THR A 538 -24.66 7.34 -2.11
CA THR A 538 -23.97 8.60 -2.41
C THR A 538 -24.11 9.64 -1.28
N ASP A 539 -25.26 9.70 -0.58
CA ASP A 539 -25.50 10.61 0.55
C ASP A 539 -25.28 9.97 1.93
N GLN A 540 -25.08 8.65 2.00
CA GLN A 540 -24.85 7.85 3.21
C GLN A 540 -26.07 7.81 4.15
N ASP A 541 -27.29 7.89 3.62
CA ASP A 541 -28.54 7.73 4.36
C ASP A 541 -28.83 6.26 4.75
N GLY A 542 -28.19 5.30 4.08
CA GLY A 542 -28.30 3.87 4.35
C GLY A 542 -29.25 3.11 3.43
N LYS A 543 -29.77 3.70 2.34
CA LYS A 543 -30.19 2.92 1.15
C LYS A 543 -29.34 3.32 -0.06
N GLY A 544 -29.07 2.36 -0.93
CA GLY A 544 -28.19 2.58 -2.07
C GLY A 544 -28.83 3.37 -3.22
N ASP A 545 -27.97 3.94 -4.07
CA ASP A 545 -28.30 4.62 -5.33
C ASP A 545 -29.38 3.89 -6.15
N ALA A 546 -29.31 2.56 -6.19
CA ALA A 546 -30.19 1.73 -7.02
C ALA A 546 -31.66 1.73 -6.57
N CYS A 547 -31.93 2.11 -5.32
CA CYS A 547 -33.27 2.11 -4.73
C CYS A 547 -33.69 3.43 -4.09
N ASP A 548 -32.82 4.44 -4.01
CA ASP A 548 -33.24 5.79 -3.66
C ASP A 548 -33.87 6.56 -4.84
N ASP A 549 -34.88 7.37 -4.49
CA ASP A 549 -35.55 8.33 -5.35
C ASP A 549 -34.84 9.72 -5.36
N ASP A 550 -33.87 9.96 -4.46
CA ASP A 550 -33.17 11.21 -4.10
C ASP A 550 -31.75 10.82 -3.61
N MET A 551 -30.85 10.46 -4.56
CA MET A 551 -29.59 9.73 -4.27
C MET A 551 -28.50 10.57 -3.58
N ASP A 552 -28.56 11.90 -3.69
CA ASP A 552 -27.59 12.82 -3.10
C ASP A 552 -28.14 13.59 -1.88
N GLY A 553 -29.41 13.38 -1.53
CA GLY A 553 -30.04 13.91 -0.33
C GLY A 553 -30.28 15.42 -0.37
N ASP A 554 -30.23 16.05 -1.55
CA ASP A 554 -30.44 17.49 -1.72
C ASP A 554 -31.91 17.92 -1.48
N GLY A 555 -32.84 16.95 -1.55
CA GLY A 555 -34.28 17.10 -1.34
C GLY A 555 -35.12 17.15 -2.62
N LEU A 556 -34.50 16.95 -3.78
CA LEU A 556 -35.10 16.78 -5.09
C LEU A 556 -35.03 15.32 -5.51
N LYS A 557 -35.96 14.90 -6.38
CA LYS A 557 -35.95 13.52 -6.88
C LYS A 557 -35.05 13.41 -8.10
N ASN A 558 -34.35 12.29 -8.25
CA ASN A 558 -33.43 12.00 -9.37
C ASN A 558 -33.97 12.38 -10.76
N PHE A 559 -35.29 12.26 -11.00
CA PHE A 559 -35.90 12.58 -12.30
C PHE A 559 -36.30 14.06 -12.51
N LEU A 560 -36.22 14.88 -11.46
CA LEU A 560 -36.41 16.34 -11.47
C LEU A 560 -35.09 17.10 -11.36
N ASP A 561 -34.03 16.39 -10.98
CA ASP A 561 -32.73 16.89 -10.63
C ASP A 561 -31.75 16.81 -11.83
N ASN A 562 -31.03 17.91 -12.07
CA ASN A 562 -30.01 18.03 -13.10
C ASN A 562 -28.60 17.58 -12.65
N CYS A 563 -28.40 17.23 -11.38
CA CYS A 563 -27.17 16.71 -10.80
C CYS A 563 -27.39 15.57 -9.80
N GLN A 564 -28.00 14.46 -10.25
CA GLN A 564 -28.40 13.22 -9.54
C GLN A 564 -27.43 12.58 -8.52
N ARG A 565 -26.21 13.09 -8.34
CA ARG A 565 -25.16 12.59 -7.46
C ARG A 565 -24.36 13.70 -6.77
N VAL A 566 -24.72 14.97 -6.91
CA VAL A 566 -23.96 16.12 -6.42
C VAL A 566 -24.93 17.18 -5.89
N PRO A 567 -25.06 17.33 -4.55
CA PRO A 567 -26.13 18.12 -3.94
C PRO A 567 -26.19 19.57 -4.43
N ASN A 568 -27.22 19.91 -5.20
CA ASN A 568 -27.42 21.27 -5.72
C ASN A 568 -28.89 21.76 -5.58
N PRO A 569 -29.34 22.09 -4.35
CA PRO A 569 -30.75 22.45 -4.09
C PRO A 569 -31.26 23.73 -4.79
N ASP A 570 -30.36 24.48 -5.43
CA ASP A 570 -30.67 25.65 -6.25
C ASP A 570 -30.92 25.31 -7.73
N GLN A 571 -30.47 24.14 -8.20
CA GLN A 571 -30.63 23.63 -9.57
C GLN A 571 -30.17 24.64 -10.65
N THR A 572 -29.06 25.33 -10.38
CA THR A 572 -28.50 26.27 -11.36
C THR A 572 -27.98 25.50 -12.57
N ASP A 573 -28.37 25.95 -13.76
CA ASP A 573 -27.96 25.49 -15.08
C ASP A 573 -27.78 26.75 -15.94
N ARG A 574 -26.52 27.17 -16.08
CA ARG A 574 -26.14 28.47 -16.64
C ARG A 574 -26.19 28.49 -18.16
N ASP A 575 -25.84 27.40 -18.82
CA ASP A 575 -25.68 27.33 -20.26
C ASP A 575 -26.85 26.63 -20.98
N ASN A 576 -27.73 25.98 -20.21
CA ASN A 576 -29.00 25.35 -20.57
C ASN A 576 -28.81 24.07 -21.40
N ASP A 577 -27.78 23.28 -21.08
CA ASP A 577 -27.52 21.98 -21.68
C ASP A 577 -28.36 20.84 -21.05
N GLY A 578 -28.79 21.01 -19.80
CA GLY A 578 -29.59 20.06 -19.02
C GLY A 578 -28.87 19.36 -17.86
N VAL A 579 -27.59 19.66 -17.63
CA VAL A 579 -26.76 19.31 -16.48
C VAL A 579 -26.62 20.55 -15.59
N GLY A 580 -26.50 20.38 -14.27
CA GLY A 580 -26.37 21.53 -13.36
C GLY A 580 -24.93 21.99 -13.15
N ASP A 581 -24.73 23.29 -12.89
CA ASP A 581 -23.42 23.93 -12.66
C ASP A 581 -22.53 23.20 -11.62
N ALA A 582 -23.14 22.43 -10.69
CA ALA A 582 -22.45 21.70 -9.63
C ALA A 582 -21.82 20.36 -10.08
N CYS A 583 -22.33 19.75 -11.15
CA CYS A 583 -21.86 18.46 -11.68
C CYS A 583 -21.48 18.52 -13.17
N ASP A 584 -21.60 19.69 -13.79
CA ASP A 584 -21.21 19.95 -15.15
C ASP A 584 -19.68 20.17 -15.23
N SER A 585 -19.03 19.39 -16.10
CA SER A 585 -17.60 19.51 -16.41
C SER A 585 -17.27 20.72 -17.30
N CYS A 586 -18.27 21.42 -17.84
CA CYS A 586 -18.14 22.68 -18.58
C CYS A 586 -19.27 23.72 -18.28
N PRO A 587 -19.39 24.29 -17.05
CA PRO A 587 -20.52 25.16 -16.61
C PRO A 587 -20.81 26.45 -17.40
N ASP A 588 -20.12 26.69 -18.51
CA ASP A 588 -20.27 27.84 -19.41
C ASP A 588 -20.38 27.43 -20.91
N VAL A 589 -20.35 26.13 -21.26
CA VAL A 589 -20.23 25.61 -22.64
C VAL A 589 -21.02 24.29 -22.85
N PRO A 590 -22.19 24.32 -23.54
CA PRO A 590 -23.14 23.20 -23.53
C PRO A 590 -22.59 21.85 -24.03
N ASN A 591 -22.57 20.85 -23.15
CA ASN A 591 -21.99 19.52 -23.33
C ASN A 591 -22.84 18.38 -22.71
N PRO A 592 -24.10 18.11 -23.15
CA PRO A 592 -25.05 17.23 -22.43
C PRO A 592 -24.66 15.75 -22.33
N ASN A 593 -23.54 15.38 -22.92
CA ASN A 593 -22.92 14.06 -22.88
C ASN A 593 -21.80 13.95 -21.84
N GLN A 594 -21.40 15.05 -21.18
CA GLN A 594 -20.42 15.11 -20.08
C GLN A 594 -19.20 14.22 -20.34
N SER A 595 -18.67 14.31 -21.56
CA SER A 595 -17.56 13.47 -22.01
C SER A 595 -16.24 14.17 -21.65
N ASP A 596 -15.40 13.40 -20.99
CA ASP A 596 -14.07 13.76 -20.48
C ASP A 596 -13.16 12.61 -20.94
N SER A 597 -12.35 12.85 -21.97
CA SER A 597 -11.58 11.80 -22.66
C SER A 597 -10.28 11.44 -21.94
N ASP A 598 -9.62 12.41 -21.30
CA ASP A 598 -8.37 12.26 -20.57
C ASP A 598 -8.53 12.28 -19.04
N HIS A 599 -9.75 12.36 -18.52
CA HIS A 599 -10.12 12.13 -17.12
C HIS A 599 -9.59 13.20 -16.14
N ASP A 600 -9.42 14.43 -16.61
CA ASP A 600 -8.90 15.55 -15.82
C ASP A 600 -9.99 16.32 -15.03
N LEU A 601 -11.28 15.95 -15.22
CA LEU A 601 -12.51 16.59 -14.71
C LEU A 601 -12.98 17.83 -15.50
N VAL A 602 -12.34 18.17 -16.62
CA VAL A 602 -12.75 19.21 -17.57
C VAL A 602 -13.34 18.54 -18.81
N GLY A 603 -14.55 18.95 -19.22
CA GLY A 603 -15.23 18.28 -20.34
C GLY A 603 -14.60 18.59 -21.69
N ASP A 604 -14.61 17.63 -22.63
CA ASP A 604 -14.09 17.71 -24.03
C ASP A 604 -14.51 18.99 -24.81
N SER A 605 -15.57 19.67 -24.37
CA SER A 605 -16.14 20.87 -25.01
C SER A 605 -15.51 22.18 -24.55
N CYS A 606 -14.91 22.20 -23.36
CA CYS A 606 -14.22 23.34 -22.75
C CYS A 606 -12.77 23.05 -22.37
N ASP A 607 -12.33 21.79 -22.43
CA ASP A 607 -10.92 21.42 -22.45
C ASP A 607 -10.21 22.08 -23.63
N THR A 608 -9.11 22.76 -23.31
CA THR A 608 -8.21 23.42 -24.25
C THR A 608 -6.80 22.85 -24.24
N ASN A 609 -6.50 21.95 -23.29
CA ASN A 609 -5.19 21.33 -23.05
C ASN A 609 -4.04 22.37 -23.02
N GLN A 610 -4.35 23.62 -22.62
CA GLN A 610 -3.43 24.76 -22.52
C GLN A 610 -3.22 25.08 -21.05
N ASP A 611 -2.13 24.54 -20.52
CA ASP A 611 -1.58 24.79 -19.19
C ASP A 611 -0.19 25.43 -19.41
N SER A 612 -0.07 26.71 -19.06
CA SER A 612 1.09 27.55 -19.34
C SER A 612 2.26 27.35 -18.38
N ASP A 613 2.02 26.87 -17.15
CA ASP A 613 3.07 26.66 -16.16
C ASP A 613 3.33 25.18 -15.81
N GLY A 614 2.41 24.28 -16.14
CA GLY A 614 2.54 22.83 -16.05
C GLY A 614 1.98 22.19 -14.78
N ASP A 615 1.16 22.91 -13.99
CA ASP A 615 0.65 22.43 -12.70
C ASP A 615 -0.52 21.42 -12.81
N GLY A 616 -1.23 21.38 -13.94
CA GLY A 616 -2.35 20.49 -14.21
C GLY A 616 -3.71 21.16 -14.40
N HIS A 617 -3.82 22.46 -14.14
CA HIS A 617 -5.02 23.25 -14.44
C HIS A 617 -4.82 24.01 -15.74
N GLN A 618 -5.86 24.08 -16.58
CA GLN A 618 -5.77 24.86 -17.81
C GLN A 618 -5.91 26.36 -17.54
N ASP A 619 -5.23 27.20 -18.34
CA ASP A 619 -5.14 28.69 -18.27
C ASP A 619 -6.48 29.44 -18.09
N SER A 620 -7.62 28.78 -18.35
CA SER A 620 -8.97 29.34 -18.28
C SER A 620 -9.78 28.92 -17.05
N LYS A 621 -9.25 28.00 -16.24
CA LYS A 621 -9.81 27.51 -14.98
C LYS A 621 -8.85 27.67 -13.80
N ASP A 622 -7.56 27.84 -14.09
CA ASP A 622 -6.51 28.17 -13.14
C ASP A 622 -6.67 29.60 -12.56
N ASN A 623 -6.65 29.74 -11.23
CA ASN A 623 -6.66 31.02 -10.51
C ASN A 623 -5.29 31.74 -10.50
N CYS A 624 -4.19 31.04 -10.82
CA CYS A 624 -2.84 31.58 -11.00
C CYS A 624 -2.13 31.12 -12.31
N PRO A 625 -2.62 31.48 -13.54
CA PRO A 625 -2.16 30.97 -14.87
C PRO A 625 -0.67 31.05 -15.28
N ASN A 626 0.24 31.45 -14.40
CA ASN A 626 1.69 31.53 -14.62
C ASN A 626 2.50 31.13 -13.36
N VAL A 627 1.85 30.72 -12.26
CA VAL A 627 2.47 30.38 -10.98
C VAL A 627 1.89 29.08 -10.42
N ILE A 628 2.67 28.00 -10.60
CA ILE A 628 2.38 26.62 -10.21
C ILE A 628 1.67 26.53 -8.85
N ASN A 629 0.39 26.16 -8.83
CA ASN A 629 -0.38 26.03 -7.61
C ASN A 629 -1.46 24.94 -7.73
N SER A 630 -1.06 23.68 -7.97
CA SER A 630 -2.02 22.59 -8.27
C SER A 630 -3.12 22.37 -7.25
N SER A 631 -2.96 22.86 -6.02
CA SER A 631 -3.98 22.84 -4.96
C SER A 631 -5.11 23.87 -5.14
N GLN A 632 -4.92 24.89 -5.98
CA GLN A 632 -5.85 25.98 -6.29
C GLN A 632 -6.46 26.63 -5.04
N LEU A 633 -5.63 26.78 -3.99
CA LEU A 633 -6.03 27.47 -2.77
C LEU A 633 -6.35 28.94 -3.10
N ASP A 634 -7.47 29.41 -2.56
CA ASP A 634 -8.05 30.75 -2.67
C ASP A 634 -8.75 30.99 -1.32
N THR A 635 -7.97 31.50 -0.36
CA THR A 635 -8.35 31.53 1.06
C THR A 635 -9.49 32.52 1.34
N ASP A 636 -9.49 33.69 0.70
CA ASP A 636 -10.51 34.72 0.87
C ASP A 636 -11.70 34.64 -0.13
N LYS A 637 -11.53 33.92 -1.24
CA LYS A 637 -12.52 33.66 -2.30
C LYS A 637 -12.79 34.86 -3.20
N ASP A 638 -11.76 35.68 -3.47
CA ASP A 638 -11.79 36.77 -4.46
C ASP A 638 -11.57 36.30 -5.91
N GLY A 639 -10.95 35.11 -6.09
CA GLY A 639 -10.69 34.48 -7.38
C GLY A 639 -9.26 34.61 -7.91
N LEU A 640 -8.35 35.21 -7.14
CA LEU A 640 -6.91 34.98 -7.20
C LEU A 640 -6.54 33.79 -6.30
N GLY A 641 -5.42 33.12 -6.56
CA GLY A 641 -4.93 32.04 -5.69
C GLY A 641 -3.76 32.48 -4.83
N ASP A 642 -3.65 31.92 -3.62
CA ASP A 642 -2.68 32.32 -2.58
C ASP A 642 -1.22 32.39 -3.10
N GLU A 643 -0.80 31.49 -4.00
CA GLU A 643 0.56 31.50 -4.57
C GLU A 643 0.83 32.70 -5.53
N CYS A 644 -0.20 33.42 -5.96
CA CYS A 644 -0.09 34.60 -6.81
C CYS A 644 -0.81 35.86 -6.30
N ASP A 645 -1.40 35.81 -5.10
CA ASP A 645 -1.82 37.00 -4.36
C ASP A 645 -0.63 37.66 -3.62
N ASP A 646 -0.85 38.86 -3.09
CA ASP A 646 0.03 39.56 -2.15
C ASP A 646 -0.66 39.72 -0.74
N ASP A 647 -1.94 39.33 -0.56
CA ASP A 647 -2.81 39.57 0.61
C ASP A 647 -3.86 38.42 0.80
N ASP A 648 -3.40 37.18 1.08
CA ASP A 648 -4.17 35.89 1.06
C ASP A 648 -5.53 35.90 1.81
N ASP A 649 -5.73 36.79 2.78
CA ASP A 649 -6.96 36.87 3.60
C ASP A 649 -7.77 38.17 3.41
N ASN A 650 -7.31 39.04 2.51
CA ASN A 650 -7.88 40.34 2.15
C ASN A 650 -8.13 41.30 3.35
N ASP A 651 -7.38 41.19 4.44
CA ASP A 651 -7.51 42.13 5.57
C ASP A 651 -6.85 43.50 5.31
N GLY A 652 -5.90 43.56 4.37
CA GLY A 652 -5.17 44.75 3.97
C GLY A 652 -3.73 44.85 4.49
N ILE A 653 -3.18 43.75 5.04
CA ILE A 653 -1.78 43.59 5.43
C ILE A 653 -1.12 42.56 4.51
N PRO A 654 -0.23 42.97 3.58
CA PRO A 654 0.35 42.03 2.62
C PRO A 654 1.30 41.00 3.26
N ASP A 655 1.24 39.75 2.80
CA ASP A 655 1.87 38.58 3.44
C ASP A 655 3.37 38.73 3.66
N VAL A 656 4.06 39.28 2.65
CA VAL A 656 5.52 39.42 2.63
C VAL A 656 5.97 40.88 2.50
N LEU A 657 5.11 41.77 1.99
CA LEU A 657 5.47 43.13 1.61
C LEU A 657 5.05 44.18 2.66
N PRO A 658 5.88 45.20 2.95
CA PRO A 658 5.51 46.26 3.90
C PRO A 658 4.21 46.98 3.47
N PRO A 659 3.18 47.11 4.34
CA PRO A 659 3.26 47.17 5.80
C PRO A 659 3.43 45.86 6.58
N GLY A 660 3.30 44.70 5.95
CA GLY A 660 3.59 43.39 6.56
C GLY A 660 5.09 43.12 6.82
N PRO A 661 5.50 41.85 6.99
CA PRO A 661 4.74 40.63 6.70
C PRO A 661 3.54 40.43 7.63
N ASP A 662 2.56 39.67 7.17
CA ASP A 662 1.44 39.22 7.99
C ASP A 662 1.88 38.11 8.96
N ASN A 663 1.40 38.16 10.21
CA ASN A 663 1.66 37.12 11.23
C ASN A 663 0.58 36.02 11.32
N CYS A 664 -0.52 36.13 10.56
CA CYS A 664 -1.58 35.15 10.40
C CYS A 664 -2.13 35.13 8.96
N ARG A 665 -1.24 34.98 7.96
CA ARG A 665 -1.49 34.97 6.51
C ARG A 665 -2.88 34.53 6.01
N LEU A 666 -3.45 33.45 6.57
CA LEU A 666 -4.71 32.86 6.10
C LEU A 666 -5.95 33.30 6.92
N VAL A 667 -5.82 34.28 7.81
CA VAL A 667 -6.72 34.50 8.94
C VAL A 667 -6.83 36.00 9.31
N PRO A 668 -7.92 36.69 8.88
CA PRO A 668 -8.01 38.15 8.94
C PRO A 668 -7.84 38.73 10.35
N ASN A 669 -6.85 39.59 10.56
CA ASN A 669 -6.42 40.02 11.90
C ASN A 669 -5.82 41.45 12.05
N VAL A 670 -5.96 42.36 11.07
CA VAL A 670 -5.64 43.81 10.90
C VAL A 670 -4.88 44.56 12.02
N ASP A 671 -5.21 44.30 13.29
CA ASP A 671 -4.49 44.79 14.46
C ASP A 671 -3.13 44.07 14.67
N GLN A 672 -2.84 42.96 13.97
CA GLN A 672 -1.57 42.20 13.97
C GLN A 672 -1.06 41.88 15.39
N MET A 673 -1.96 41.34 16.22
CA MET A 673 -1.70 41.13 17.65
C MET A 673 -0.90 39.85 17.89
N ASP A 674 0.29 40.01 18.47
CA ASP A 674 1.20 38.95 18.91
C ASP A 674 1.71 39.35 20.31
N ASP A 675 1.09 38.78 21.36
CA ASP A 675 1.40 39.05 22.77
C ASP A 675 2.69 38.30 23.20
N ASN A 676 3.09 37.24 22.49
CA ASN A 676 4.16 36.31 22.88
C ASN A 676 5.53 36.66 22.23
N ASN A 677 5.49 37.34 21.07
CA ASN A 677 6.57 37.78 20.18
C ASN A 677 7.38 36.65 19.52
N ASP A 678 6.72 35.56 19.11
CA ASP A 678 7.30 34.47 18.32
C ASP A 678 7.19 34.68 16.79
N GLY A 679 6.32 35.60 16.35
CA GLY A 679 6.11 35.94 14.95
C GLY A 679 4.86 35.32 14.31
N VAL A 680 4.07 34.56 15.06
CA VAL A 680 2.72 34.10 14.70
C VAL A 680 1.69 34.91 15.51
N GLY A 681 0.58 35.32 14.91
CA GLY A 681 -0.43 36.12 15.61
C GLY A 681 -1.26 35.28 16.59
N ASP A 682 -1.70 35.91 17.69
CA ASP A 682 -2.47 35.28 18.78
C ASP A 682 -3.75 34.56 18.32
N ILE A 683 -4.25 34.92 17.13
CA ILE A 683 -5.52 34.42 16.56
C ILE A 683 -5.35 33.14 15.74
N CYS A 684 -4.12 32.79 15.35
CA CYS A 684 -3.75 31.62 14.55
C CYS A 684 -2.64 30.75 15.21
N GLU A 685 -2.22 31.06 16.45
CA GLU A 685 -1.10 30.43 17.21
C GLU A 685 -1.11 28.88 17.27
N SER A 686 -2.26 28.22 17.10
CA SER A 686 -2.41 26.76 17.27
C SER A 686 -3.14 26.02 16.15
N ASP A 687 -3.63 26.78 15.18
CA ASP A 687 -4.59 26.40 14.14
C ASP A 687 -4.47 27.52 13.09
N PHE A 688 -3.48 27.36 12.18
CA PHE A 688 -2.99 28.44 11.34
C PHE A 688 -3.95 28.85 10.21
N ASP A 689 -4.74 27.90 9.70
CA ASP A 689 -5.73 28.11 8.63
C ASP A 689 -7.21 28.07 9.10
N LYS A 690 -7.44 27.81 10.40
CA LYS A 690 -8.76 27.81 11.06
C LYS A 690 -9.73 26.72 10.62
N ASP A 691 -9.23 25.58 10.11
CA ASP A 691 -10.06 24.41 9.80
C ASP A 691 -10.62 23.68 11.05
N ARG A 692 -10.14 24.05 12.25
CA ARG A 692 -10.46 23.53 13.61
C ARG A 692 -9.64 22.30 14.02
N VAL A 693 -8.67 21.89 13.23
CA VAL A 693 -7.64 20.92 13.54
C VAL A 693 -6.38 21.71 13.96
N ILE A 694 -5.56 21.11 14.81
CA ILE A 694 -4.34 21.78 15.30
C ILE A 694 -3.16 21.40 14.42
N ASP A 695 -2.28 22.35 14.08
CA ASP A 695 -1.10 22.20 13.19
C ASP A 695 -0.26 20.92 13.41
N ARG A 696 -0.30 20.41 14.64
CA ARG A 696 0.44 19.24 15.11
C ARG A 696 -0.13 17.91 14.61
N ILE A 697 -1.45 17.83 14.43
CA ILE A 697 -2.14 16.60 13.97
C ILE A 697 -2.72 16.76 12.57
N ASP A 698 -2.77 17.99 12.09
CA ASP A 698 -3.10 18.34 10.72
C ASP A 698 -1.96 18.00 9.75
N ASN A 699 -2.35 17.48 8.60
CA ASN A 699 -1.48 17.12 7.50
C ASN A 699 -1.15 18.31 6.59
N CYS A 700 -1.94 19.38 6.56
CA CYS A 700 -1.68 20.56 5.74
C CYS A 700 -2.00 21.88 6.48
N PRO A 701 -1.18 22.31 7.49
CA PRO A 701 -1.44 23.49 8.34
C PRO A 701 -1.35 24.87 7.68
N GLU A 702 -1.51 24.92 6.36
CA GLU A 702 -1.57 26.12 5.53
C GLU A 702 -2.60 25.89 4.41
N ASN A 703 -3.62 25.07 4.63
CA ASN A 703 -4.67 24.74 3.67
C ASN A 703 -5.90 24.16 4.41
N ALA A 704 -6.88 25.03 4.66
CA ALA A 704 -8.07 24.72 5.44
C ALA A 704 -9.01 23.66 4.80
N GLU A 705 -8.72 23.18 3.59
CA GLU A 705 -9.48 22.13 2.91
C GLU A 705 -8.91 20.72 3.17
N ILE A 706 -7.69 20.58 3.71
CA ILE A 706 -6.96 19.30 3.81
C ILE A 706 -6.47 18.96 5.24
N THR A 707 -7.42 18.78 6.15
CA THR A 707 -7.18 18.37 7.57
C THR A 707 -6.36 17.07 7.78
N LEU A 708 -6.65 16.01 7.01
CA LEU A 708 -6.24 14.62 7.28
C LEU A 708 -6.08 13.84 5.98
N THR A 709 -5.53 12.62 6.07
CA THR A 709 -5.46 11.69 4.93
C THR A 709 -6.78 10.95 4.76
N ASP A 710 -7.43 11.18 3.62
CA ASP A 710 -8.72 10.60 3.30
C ASP A 710 -8.83 10.25 1.80
N PHE A 711 -8.90 8.96 1.49
CA PHE A 711 -9.18 8.44 0.15
C PHE A 711 -10.60 7.83 0.02
N ARG A 712 -11.56 8.18 0.90
CA ARG A 712 -12.96 7.70 0.76
C ARG A 712 -13.63 8.23 -0.50
N ALA A 713 -13.36 9.49 -0.85
CA ALA A 713 -13.73 10.06 -2.14
C ALA A 713 -12.55 9.91 -3.12
N TYR A 714 -12.73 9.10 -4.17
CA TYR A 714 -11.72 8.88 -5.19
C TYR A 714 -12.32 8.72 -6.59
N GLN A 715 -11.60 9.22 -7.59
CA GLN A 715 -11.86 8.96 -9.00
C GLN A 715 -11.27 7.59 -9.36
N THR A 716 -12.06 6.71 -9.99
CA THR A 716 -11.55 5.48 -10.61
C THR A 716 -11.21 5.74 -12.06
N VAL A 717 -9.97 5.46 -12.46
CA VAL A 717 -9.47 5.69 -13.84
C VAL A 717 -9.06 4.36 -14.45
N VAL A 718 -9.64 4.00 -15.59
CA VAL A 718 -9.34 2.77 -16.34
C VAL A 718 -8.36 3.07 -17.46
N LEU A 719 -7.18 2.45 -17.44
CA LEU A 719 -6.09 2.76 -18.37
C LEU A 719 -6.08 1.90 -19.64
N ASP A 720 -6.97 0.90 -19.75
CA ASP A 720 -7.23 0.13 -20.98
C ASP A 720 -8.73 -0.18 -21.17
N PRO A 721 -9.58 0.82 -21.51
CA PRO A 721 -11.03 0.60 -21.68
C PRO A 721 -11.40 -0.32 -22.85
N GLU A 722 -10.47 -0.60 -23.78
CA GLU A 722 -10.65 -1.56 -24.88
C GLU A 722 -10.10 -2.98 -24.55
N GLY A 723 -9.74 -3.25 -23.29
CA GLY A 723 -9.04 -4.46 -22.85
C GLY A 723 -9.72 -5.80 -23.17
N ASP A 724 -8.91 -6.87 -23.24
CA ASP A 724 -9.39 -8.24 -23.50
C ASP A 724 -9.88 -8.95 -22.21
N ALA A 725 -9.49 -8.48 -21.02
CA ALA A 725 -9.96 -9.05 -19.75
C ALA A 725 -11.34 -8.49 -19.36
N GLN A 726 -11.53 -7.17 -19.48
CA GLN A 726 -12.76 -6.45 -19.13
C GLN A 726 -13.18 -6.68 -17.67
N ILE A 727 -12.20 -6.64 -16.77
CA ILE A 727 -12.40 -6.73 -15.32
C ILE A 727 -11.84 -5.44 -14.73
N ASP A 728 -12.73 -4.55 -14.31
CA ASP A 728 -12.33 -3.32 -13.62
C ASP A 728 -11.79 -3.63 -12.22
N PRO A 729 -10.86 -2.81 -11.68
CA PRO A 729 -10.41 -2.95 -10.30
C PRO A 729 -11.58 -2.77 -9.32
N ASN A 730 -11.69 -3.67 -8.34
CA ASN A 730 -12.60 -3.51 -7.22
C ASN A 730 -11.83 -2.92 -6.03
N TRP A 731 -12.10 -1.66 -5.69
CA TRP A 731 -11.48 -0.94 -4.59
C TRP A 731 -12.38 -0.97 -3.35
N VAL A 732 -11.80 -1.29 -2.20
CA VAL A 732 -12.45 -1.24 -0.88
C VAL A 732 -11.66 -0.27 -0.01
N VAL A 733 -12.32 0.72 0.58
CA VAL A 733 -11.68 1.73 1.43
C VAL A 733 -11.99 1.46 2.89
N LEU A 734 -10.95 1.31 3.70
CA LEU A 734 -10.99 1.01 5.14
C LEU A 734 -10.30 2.13 5.93
N ASN A 735 -10.27 2.04 7.26
CA ASN A 735 -9.59 3.00 8.14
C ASN A 735 -9.92 4.48 7.81
N GLN A 736 -11.19 4.77 7.54
CA GLN A 736 -11.68 6.12 7.20
C GLN A 736 -10.96 6.81 6.03
N GLY A 737 -10.43 6.04 5.06
CA GLY A 737 -9.69 6.59 3.92
C GLY A 737 -8.17 6.46 4.01
N MET A 738 -7.63 5.94 5.11
CA MET A 738 -6.19 5.69 5.27
C MET A 738 -5.76 4.27 4.85
N GLU A 739 -6.68 3.44 4.36
CA GLU A 739 -6.39 2.11 3.84
C GLU A 739 -7.23 1.79 2.61
N ILE A 740 -6.60 1.22 1.59
CA ILE A 740 -7.26 0.77 0.36
C ILE A 740 -6.88 -0.68 0.12
N VAL A 741 -7.85 -1.51 -0.24
CA VAL A 741 -7.67 -2.91 -0.66
C VAL A 741 -8.21 -3.07 -2.07
N GLN A 742 -7.46 -3.75 -2.94
CA GLN A 742 -7.91 -4.15 -4.27
C GLN A 742 -7.98 -5.69 -4.32
N THR A 743 -9.12 -6.22 -4.76
CA THR A 743 -9.45 -7.65 -4.58
C THR A 743 -9.52 -8.48 -5.88
N MET A 744 -9.27 -7.89 -7.05
CA MET A 744 -9.53 -8.54 -8.36
C MET A 744 -8.27 -8.58 -9.22
N ASN A 745 -8.01 -9.68 -9.94
CA ASN A 745 -7.07 -9.60 -11.05
C ASN A 745 -7.74 -8.79 -12.19
N SER A 746 -7.34 -7.52 -12.32
CA SER A 746 -8.01 -6.50 -13.14
C SER A 746 -7.12 -5.95 -14.25
N ASP A 747 -7.78 -5.32 -15.23
CA ASP A 747 -7.15 -4.39 -16.17
C ASP A 747 -6.42 -3.24 -15.42
N PRO A 748 -5.45 -2.54 -16.05
CA PRO A 748 -4.69 -1.48 -15.39
C PRO A 748 -5.61 -0.32 -14.98
N GLY A 749 -5.53 0.06 -13.71
CA GLY A 749 -6.37 1.13 -13.18
C GLY A 749 -5.79 1.85 -11.98
N LEU A 750 -6.41 2.99 -11.69
CA LEU A 750 -6.04 3.91 -10.62
C LEU A 750 -7.25 4.18 -9.73
N ALA A 751 -7.00 4.33 -8.43
CA ALA A 751 -7.89 5.06 -7.53
C ALA A 751 -7.15 6.34 -7.12
N VAL A 752 -7.68 7.49 -7.53
CA VAL A 752 -7.04 8.82 -7.39
C VAL A 752 -7.87 9.67 -6.43
N GLY A 753 -7.28 10.14 -5.34
CA GLY A 753 -7.95 11.08 -4.44
C GLY A 753 -8.21 12.42 -5.13
N TYR A 754 -9.24 13.15 -4.73
CA TYR A 754 -9.58 14.44 -5.35
C TYR A 754 -8.64 15.58 -4.93
N THR A 755 -8.06 15.52 -3.73
CA THR A 755 -7.11 16.53 -3.22
C THR A 755 -5.84 16.60 -4.09
N ALA A 756 -5.50 17.80 -4.54
CA ALA A 756 -4.28 18.09 -5.31
C ALA A 756 -3.24 18.81 -4.45
N PHE A 757 -1.95 18.66 -4.79
CA PHE A 757 -0.84 19.16 -3.98
C PHE A 757 0.23 19.86 -4.82
N SER A 758 0.65 21.05 -4.38
CA SER A 758 1.79 21.80 -4.93
C SER A 758 3.15 21.26 -4.45
N GLY A 759 3.21 20.69 -3.25
CA GLY A 759 4.38 19.99 -2.70
C GLY A 759 4.00 19.03 -1.57
N VAL A 760 4.52 17.79 -1.62
CA VAL A 760 3.97 16.71 -0.79
C VAL A 760 5.00 15.68 -0.36
N ASP A 761 4.86 15.20 0.88
CA ASP A 761 5.45 13.94 1.34
C ASP A 761 4.33 12.89 1.44
N PHE A 762 4.48 11.73 0.80
CA PHE A 762 3.45 10.68 0.76
C PHE A 762 4.04 9.32 1.13
N GLU A 763 3.47 8.65 2.12
CA GLU A 763 3.90 7.34 2.58
C GLU A 763 2.73 6.38 2.81
N GLY A 764 3.05 5.10 2.84
CA GLY A 764 2.08 4.03 3.04
C GLY A 764 2.75 2.67 3.05
N THR A 765 1.98 1.66 3.44
CA THR A 765 2.43 0.28 3.58
C THR A 765 1.83 -0.57 2.47
N PHE A 766 2.70 -1.09 1.62
CA PHE A 766 2.39 -1.99 0.51
C PHE A 766 2.51 -3.45 0.97
N HIS A 767 1.45 -4.22 0.76
CA HIS A 767 1.40 -5.66 1.06
C HIS A 767 0.54 -6.38 0.02
N VAL A 768 0.94 -7.58 -0.40
CA VAL A 768 0.13 -8.46 -1.27
C VAL A 768 -0.28 -9.67 -0.45
N ASN A 769 -1.56 -9.77 -0.08
CA ASN A 769 -2.06 -10.77 0.88
C ASN A 769 -2.34 -12.13 0.22
N THR A 770 -1.67 -12.43 -0.88
CA THR A 770 -1.77 -13.70 -1.59
C THR A 770 -0.40 -14.21 -2.04
N ALA A 771 -0.36 -15.48 -2.46
CA ALA A 771 0.73 -16.10 -3.22
C ALA A 771 0.26 -16.51 -4.63
N THR A 772 -0.84 -15.89 -5.09
CA THR A 772 -1.35 -15.96 -6.46
C THR A 772 -0.95 -14.70 -7.22
N ASP A 773 -0.67 -14.90 -8.50
CA ASP A 773 -0.06 -13.91 -9.40
C ASP A 773 1.32 -13.39 -8.99
N ASP A 774 1.95 -12.64 -9.90
CA ASP A 774 3.29 -12.08 -9.70
C ASP A 774 3.47 -10.68 -10.30
N ASP A 775 2.35 -9.96 -10.42
CA ASP A 775 2.12 -8.81 -11.31
C ASP A 775 2.36 -7.42 -10.67
N TYR A 776 1.85 -6.35 -11.28
CA TYR A 776 2.21 -4.97 -10.94
C TYR A 776 1.26 -4.35 -9.92
N ALA A 777 1.87 -3.73 -8.91
CA ALA A 777 1.20 -2.86 -7.96
C ALA A 777 2.09 -1.65 -7.61
N GLY A 778 1.50 -0.59 -7.08
CA GLY A 778 2.23 0.59 -6.63
C GLY A 778 1.34 1.80 -6.39
N PHE A 779 1.86 3.00 -6.61
CA PHE A 779 1.16 4.25 -6.33
C PHE A 779 1.53 5.34 -7.35
N ILE A 780 0.67 6.35 -7.45
CA ILE A 780 0.86 7.51 -8.32
C ILE A 780 0.99 8.80 -7.51
N PHE A 781 1.59 9.81 -8.13
CA PHE A 781 1.64 11.16 -7.61
C PHE A 781 1.77 12.17 -8.75
N GLY A 782 1.37 13.41 -8.49
CA GLY A 782 1.32 14.44 -9.52
C GLY A 782 0.45 14.02 -10.70
N TYR A 783 -0.70 13.42 -10.39
CA TYR A 783 -1.73 13.09 -11.38
C TYR A 783 -2.49 14.36 -11.76
N GLN A 784 -2.44 14.70 -13.03
CA GLN A 784 -3.20 15.80 -13.62
C GLN A 784 -4.37 15.18 -14.39
N ASP A 785 -4.01 14.38 -15.40
CA ASP A 785 -4.90 13.65 -16.29
C ASP A 785 -4.41 12.19 -16.49
N SER A 786 -5.22 11.33 -17.12
CA SER A 786 -4.93 9.91 -17.40
C SER A 786 -3.79 9.68 -18.41
N SER A 787 -3.27 10.74 -19.02
CA SER A 787 -2.05 10.77 -19.82
C SER A 787 -0.86 11.37 -19.07
N SER A 788 -1.04 12.06 -17.94
CA SER A 788 -0.01 12.87 -17.27
C SER A 788 0.06 12.60 -15.76
N PHE A 789 0.91 11.66 -15.38
CA PHE A 789 1.13 11.30 -13.97
C PHE A 789 2.48 10.61 -13.74
N TYR A 790 3.05 10.76 -12.54
CA TYR A 790 4.16 9.93 -12.10
C TYR A 790 3.64 8.64 -11.48
N VAL A 791 4.31 7.53 -11.75
CA VAL A 791 3.94 6.21 -11.21
C VAL A 791 5.16 5.48 -10.67
N VAL A 792 5.05 5.05 -9.42
CA VAL A 792 5.90 4.02 -8.82
C VAL A 792 5.20 2.69 -8.98
N MET A 793 5.86 1.71 -9.60
CA MET A 793 5.32 0.37 -9.79
C MET A 793 6.36 -0.70 -9.47
N TRP A 794 5.91 -1.84 -8.96
CA TRP A 794 6.76 -2.96 -8.55
C TRP A 794 6.14 -4.29 -8.98
N LYS A 795 6.90 -5.09 -9.74
CA LYS A 795 6.53 -6.46 -10.13
C LYS A 795 7.38 -7.50 -9.42
N GLN A 796 6.83 -8.68 -9.13
CA GLN A 796 7.55 -9.78 -8.48
C GLN A 796 8.52 -10.51 -9.42
N THR A 797 8.09 -10.92 -10.63
CA THR A 797 8.94 -11.68 -11.58
C THR A 797 9.16 -10.95 -12.92
N GLU A 798 9.92 -11.59 -13.84
CA GLU A 798 10.12 -11.11 -15.21
C GLU A 798 9.07 -11.75 -16.15
N GLN A 799 8.33 -10.92 -16.90
CA GLN A 799 7.27 -11.40 -17.80
C GLN A 799 7.14 -10.54 -19.06
N THR A 800 7.02 -11.20 -20.22
CA THR A 800 6.52 -10.54 -21.44
C THR A 800 5.00 -10.46 -21.36
N TYR A 801 4.43 -9.27 -21.59
CA TYR A 801 2.98 -9.09 -21.65
C TYR A 801 2.35 -9.97 -22.74
N TRP A 802 1.16 -10.52 -22.49
CA TRP A 802 0.57 -11.53 -23.39
C TRP A 802 0.10 -10.96 -24.73
N GLN A 803 -0.35 -9.70 -24.78
CA GLN A 803 -0.64 -8.99 -26.02
C GLN A 803 0.65 -8.37 -26.59
N ALA A 804 1.09 -8.87 -27.75
CA ALA A 804 2.26 -8.35 -28.46
C ALA A 804 1.98 -7.10 -29.32
N THR A 805 0.73 -6.62 -29.32
CA THR A 805 0.27 -5.37 -29.95
C THR A 805 -0.03 -4.32 -28.89
N PRO A 806 0.25 -3.03 -29.15
CA PRO A 806 0.82 -2.48 -30.38
C PRO A 806 2.33 -2.74 -30.54
N PHE A 807 3.02 -3.05 -29.44
CA PHE A 807 4.40 -3.54 -29.44
C PHE A 807 4.62 -4.56 -28.32
N ARG A 808 5.72 -5.33 -28.39
CA ARG A 808 6.04 -6.36 -27.39
C ARG A 808 6.61 -5.73 -26.11
N ALA A 809 5.76 -5.56 -25.10
CA ALA A 809 6.17 -5.13 -23.76
C ALA A 809 6.86 -6.27 -22.98
N VAL A 810 7.94 -5.94 -22.28
CA VAL A 810 8.64 -6.85 -21.34
C VAL A 810 8.82 -6.13 -20.01
N ALA A 811 8.36 -6.74 -18.93
CA ALA A 811 8.53 -6.27 -17.56
C ALA A 811 9.68 -7.03 -16.90
N GLU A 812 10.59 -6.29 -16.27
CA GLU A 812 11.58 -6.82 -15.34
C GLU A 812 11.11 -6.59 -13.89
N PRO A 813 11.48 -7.46 -12.93
CA PRO A 813 11.11 -7.27 -11.54
C PRO A 813 11.85 -6.09 -10.89
N GLY A 814 11.39 -5.70 -9.70
CA GLY A 814 11.93 -4.56 -8.97
C GLY A 814 11.18 -3.26 -9.21
N ILE A 815 11.46 -2.30 -8.33
CA ILE A 815 10.76 -1.03 -8.26
C ILE A 815 11.18 -0.16 -9.45
N GLN A 816 10.20 0.45 -10.11
CA GLN A 816 10.36 1.34 -11.25
C GLN A 816 9.61 2.63 -10.96
N LEU A 817 10.30 3.78 -11.11
CA LEU A 817 9.67 5.10 -11.14
C LEU A 817 9.61 5.55 -12.59
N LYS A 818 8.40 5.80 -13.09
CA LYS A 818 8.14 6.25 -14.46
C LYS A 818 7.38 7.58 -14.45
N VAL A 819 7.57 8.33 -15.52
CA VAL A 819 6.75 9.48 -15.88
C VAL A 819 5.90 9.10 -17.08
N VAL A 820 4.59 9.30 -16.98
CA VAL A 820 3.63 9.14 -18.07
C VAL A 820 3.36 10.53 -18.64
N LYS A 821 3.54 10.68 -19.95
CA LYS A 821 3.05 11.85 -20.72
C LYS A 821 2.59 11.30 -22.07
N SER A 822 1.43 10.66 -22.06
CA SER A 822 0.88 9.91 -23.18
C SER A 822 0.30 10.83 -24.24
N LYS A 823 0.69 10.60 -25.49
CA LYS A 823 0.09 11.25 -26.66
C LYS A 823 -1.20 10.59 -27.15
N THR A 824 -1.54 9.41 -26.63
CA THR A 824 -2.68 8.60 -27.11
C THR A 824 -3.78 8.43 -26.08
N GLY A 825 -3.58 8.87 -24.83
CA GLY A 825 -4.47 8.55 -23.73
C GLY A 825 -4.47 7.07 -23.31
N PRO A 826 -5.45 6.67 -22.49
CA PRO A 826 -5.77 5.28 -22.15
C PRO A 826 -5.96 4.37 -23.37
N GLY A 827 -5.62 3.09 -23.22
CA GLY A 827 -5.75 2.06 -24.27
C GLY A 827 -4.46 1.30 -24.56
N GLU A 828 -4.44 0.57 -25.68
CA GLU A 828 -3.44 -0.46 -25.94
C GLU A 828 -1.97 0.03 -25.96
N HIS A 829 -1.74 1.29 -26.34
CA HIS A 829 -0.42 1.91 -26.35
C HIS A 829 0.09 2.18 -24.94
N LEU A 830 -0.67 2.93 -24.14
CA LEU A 830 -0.29 3.31 -22.78
C LEU A 830 -0.16 2.07 -21.89
N ARG A 831 -1.09 1.12 -21.98
CA ARG A 831 -1.02 -0.18 -21.30
C ARG A 831 0.30 -0.91 -21.52
N ASN A 832 0.69 -1.12 -22.78
CA ASN A 832 1.92 -1.83 -23.10
C ASN A 832 3.16 -1.03 -22.66
N SER A 833 3.09 0.30 -22.68
CA SER A 833 4.15 1.19 -22.16
C SER A 833 4.28 1.14 -20.64
N LEU A 834 3.17 1.09 -19.90
CA LEU A 834 3.18 0.91 -18.44
C LEU A 834 3.77 -0.44 -18.05
N TRP A 835 3.42 -1.52 -18.76
CA TRP A 835 4.02 -2.84 -18.52
C TRP A 835 5.53 -2.86 -18.83
N HIS A 836 5.95 -2.20 -19.91
CA HIS A 836 7.34 -2.30 -20.37
C HIS A 836 8.33 -1.61 -19.43
N THR A 837 9.35 -2.34 -19.01
CA THR A 837 10.53 -1.76 -18.36
C THR A 837 11.44 -1.09 -19.39
N GLY A 838 11.29 0.22 -19.53
CA GLY A 838 12.11 1.05 -20.40
C GLY A 838 11.37 2.32 -20.83
N ASP A 839 12.00 3.08 -21.72
CA ASP A 839 11.37 4.23 -22.37
C ASP A 839 10.53 3.77 -23.57
N THR A 840 9.44 4.48 -23.80
CA THR A 840 8.55 4.30 -24.95
C THR A 840 8.19 5.67 -25.52
N ASP A 841 8.55 5.89 -26.79
CA ASP A 841 8.40 7.17 -27.47
C ASP A 841 6.95 7.68 -27.42
N ASP A 842 6.78 8.97 -27.13
CA ASP A 842 5.48 9.66 -27.01
C ASP A 842 4.50 9.04 -25.98
N GLN A 843 4.99 8.25 -25.01
CA GLN A 843 4.15 7.50 -24.04
C GLN A 843 4.65 7.58 -22.58
N VAL A 844 5.70 6.82 -22.25
CA VAL A 844 6.18 6.62 -20.87
C VAL A 844 7.71 6.59 -20.86
N ARG A 845 8.33 7.30 -19.91
CA ARG A 845 9.80 7.32 -19.68
C ARG A 845 10.15 6.78 -18.30
N LEU A 846 11.18 5.95 -18.22
CA LEU A 846 11.69 5.37 -16.98
C LEU A 846 12.69 6.33 -16.33
N LEU A 847 12.29 6.98 -15.23
CA LEU A 847 13.15 7.90 -14.48
C LEU A 847 14.21 7.13 -13.68
N TRP A 848 13.80 6.03 -13.06
CA TRP A 848 14.68 5.20 -12.22
C TRP A 848 14.16 3.77 -12.11
N LYS A 849 15.09 2.84 -11.90
CA LYS A 849 14.82 1.43 -11.60
C LYS A 849 15.77 0.91 -10.55
N ASP A 850 15.27 0.07 -9.65
CA ASP A 850 16.08 -0.60 -8.64
C ASP A 850 17.21 -1.44 -9.27
N PRO A 851 18.49 -1.08 -9.08
CA PRO A 851 19.63 -1.81 -9.66
C PRO A 851 19.78 -3.24 -9.09
N ARG A 852 19.07 -3.58 -8.00
CA ARG A 852 19.06 -4.93 -7.42
C ARG A 852 18.13 -5.88 -8.18
N ASN A 853 17.18 -5.36 -8.98
CA ASN A 853 16.23 -6.14 -9.77
C ASN A 853 15.44 -7.16 -8.93
N GLN A 854 15.03 -6.78 -7.72
CA GLN A 854 14.38 -7.66 -6.76
C GLN A 854 12.88 -7.35 -6.65
N GLY A 855 12.04 -8.32 -7.00
CA GLY A 855 10.59 -8.25 -6.82
C GLY A 855 10.16 -8.25 -5.35
N TRP A 856 8.91 -7.86 -5.13
CA TRP A 856 8.24 -8.00 -3.83
C TRP A 856 8.03 -9.49 -3.48
N LYS A 857 7.75 -9.79 -2.22
CA LYS A 857 7.55 -11.15 -1.70
C LYS A 857 6.11 -11.33 -1.23
N ASP A 858 5.54 -12.51 -1.45
CA ASP A 858 4.20 -12.90 -0.99
C ASP A 858 4.03 -12.62 0.52
N LYS A 859 2.90 -12.01 0.91
CA LYS A 859 2.52 -11.76 2.32
C LYS A 859 3.64 -11.10 3.15
N MET A 860 4.37 -10.16 2.55
CA MET A 860 5.41 -9.37 3.20
C MET A 860 5.11 -7.89 3.02
N SER A 861 5.12 -7.15 4.13
CA SER A 861 4.86 -5.70 4.12
C SER A 861 6.11 -4.88 3.85
N TYR A 862 5.93 -3.82 3.08
CA TYR A 862 6.94 -2.83 2.75
C TYR A 862 6.39 -1.43 2.98
N ARG A 863 7.14 -0.52 3.61
CA ARG A 863 6.74 0.90 3.67
C ARG A 863 7.45 1.70 2.58
N TRP A 864 6.71 2.51 1.83
CA TRP A 864 7.28 3.52 0.94
C TRP A 864 7.24 4.90 1.60
N PHE A 865 8.16 5.77 1.20
CA PHE A 865 8.18 7.19 1.58
C PHE A 865 8.61 8.00 0.35
N LEU A 866 7.67 8.72 -0.25
CA LEU A 866 7.85 9.65 -1.37
C LEU A 866 8.02 11.07 -0.83
N GLN A 867 8.89 11.84 -1.48
CA GLN A 867 8.96 13.29 -1.37
C GLN A 867 8.93 13.87 -2.78
N HIS A 868 8.03 14.84 -3.01
CA HIS A 868 7.88 15.55 -4.27
C HIS A 868 7.91 17.06 -4.02
N ARG A 869 8.77 17.79 -4.74
CA ARG A 869 8.84 19.27 -4.76
C ARG A 869 8.82 19.79 -6.21
N PRO A 870 7.64 19.87 -6.84
CA PRO A 870 7.41 20.46 -8.17
C PRO A 870 8.17 21.73 -8.53
N GLN A 871 8.24 22.70 -7.61
CA GLN A 871 8.89 24.00 -7.78
C GLN A 871 10.36 23.90 -8.22
N VAL A 872 11.02 22.77 -7.93
CA VAL A 872 12.38 22.44 -8.41
C VAL A 872 12.47 21.07 -9.09
N GLY A 873 11.34 20.38 -9.29
CA GLY A 873 11.25 19.03 -9.83
C GLY A 873 11.88 17.93 -8.96
N TYR A 874 12.06 18.16 -7.66
CA TYR A 874 12.69 17.16 -6.78
C TYR A 874 11.75 15.96 -6.59
N ILE A 875 12.25 14.76 -6.87
CA ILE A 875 11.57 13.50 -6.56
C ILE A 875 12.55 12.61 -5.80
N ARG A 876 12.12 12.05 -4.66
CA ARG A 876 12.84 10.98 -3.97
C ARG A 876 11.88 9.98 -3.35
N ALA A 877 12.04 8.69 -3.66
CA ALA A 877 11.27 7.60 -3.06
C ALA A 877 12.19 6.62 -2.34
N ARG A 878 11.78 6.17 -1.15
CA ARG A 878 12.53 5.25 -0.29
C ARG A 878 11.62 4.10 0.14
N PHE A 879 12.16 2.89 0.20
CA PHE A 879 11.39 1.66 0.47
C PHE A 879 12.07 0.85 1.56
N TYR A 880 11.27 0.33 2.48
CA TYR A 880 11.71 -0.37 3.68
C TYR A 880 11.07 -1.76 3.76
N GLU A 881 11.85 -2.79 4.08
CA GLU A 881 11.36 -4.14 4.43
C GLU A 881 11.47 -4.29 5.95
N GLY A 882 10.35 -4.18 6.67
CA GLY A 882 10.39 -3.90 8.11
C GLY A 882 11.17 -2.61 8.40
N PRO A 883 12.16 -2.60 9.32
CA PRO A 883 12.96 -1.41 9.63
C PRO A 883 14.11 -1.15 8.64
N ASP A 884 14.44 -2.10 7.75
CA ASP A 884 15.63 -2.02 6.90
C ASP A 884 15.32 -1.30 5.58
N LEU A 885 16.04 -0.21 5.29
CA LEU A 885 15.97 0.47 3.98
C LEU A 885 16.48 -0.47 2.88
N VAL A 886 15.58 -0.89 1.99
CA VAL A 886 15.89 -1.80 0.89
C VAL A 886 16.22 -1.05 -0.40
N ALA A 887 15.48 0.00 -0.74
CA ALA A 887 15.72 0.80 -1.93
C ALA A 887 15.59 2.31 -1.65
N ASP A 888 16.37 3.10 -2.37
CA ASP A 888 16.36 4.56 -2.37
C ASP A 888 16.62 5.01 -3.81
N THR A 889 15.77 5.87 -4.35
CA THR A 889 15.96 6.42 -5.70
C THR A 889 17.20 7.32 -5.79
N GLY A 890 17.62 7.88 -4.66
CA GLY A 890 18.40 9.11 -4.64
C GLY A 890 17.53 10.30 -5.08
N VAL A 891 18.17 11.47 -5.21
CA VAL A 891 17.50 12.67 -5.74
C VAL A 891 17.36 12.54 -7.26
N ILE A 892 16.12 12.60 -7.74
CA ILE A 892 15.75 12.68 -9.14
C ILE A 892 15.23 14.10 -9.38
N ILE A 893 15.53 14.65 -10.56
CA ILE A 893 15.04 15.97 -10.98
C ILE A 893 14.23 15.78 -12.27
N ASP A 894 12.93 16.03 -12.18
CA ASP A 894 11.99 15.96 -13.30
C ASP A 894 10.87 17.00 -13.10
N THR A 895 10.50 17.72 -14.17
CA THR A 895 9.52 18.82 -14.11
C THR A 895 8.41 18.63 -15.15
N THR A 896 8.04 17.37 -15.43
CA THR A 896 7.05 17.05 -16.49
C THR A 896 5.62 17.33 -16.03
N MET A 897 5.33 17.10 -14.74
CA MET A 897 4.09 17.52 -14.08
C MET A 897 4.48 18.27 -12.80
N ARG A 898 3.86 19.41 -12.54
CA ARG A 898 4.29 20.34 -11.48
C ARG A 898 3.35 20.37 -10.28
N GLY A 899 2.89 19.18 -9.90
CA GLY A 899 2.00 18.97 -8.78
C GLY A 899 0.83 18.11 -9.24
N GLY A 900 -0.27 18.15 -8.51
CA GLY A 900 -1.49 17.41 -8.81
C GLY A 900 -1.80 16.35 -7.75
N ARG A 901 -2.62 15.37 -8.13
CA ARG A 901 -3.32 14.45 -7.22
C ARG A 901 -2.49 13.20 -6.88
N LEU A 902 -2.89 12.52 -5.81
CA LEU A 902 -2.29 11.26 -5.31
C LEU A 902 -3.21 10.06 -5.54
N GLY A 903 -2.67 8.85 -5.57
CA GLY A 903 -3.48 7.64 -5.70
C GLY A 903 -2.71 6.34 -5.66
N VAL A 904 -3.43 5.23 -5.80
CA VAL A 904 -2.89 3.87 -5.86
C VAL A 904 -3.05 3.27 -7.26
N PHE A 905 -2.17 2.32 -7.63
CA PHE A 905 -2.11 1.72 -8.98
C PHE A 905 -2.01 0.20 -8.91
N CYS A 906 -2.87 -0.49 -9.67
CA CYS A 906 -2.79 -1.93 -9.90
C CYS A 906 -2.81 -2.25 -11.39
N PHE A 907 -2.15 -3.34 -11.77
CA PHE A 907 -2.25 -3.90 -13.12
C PHE A 907 -2.02 -5.43 -13.06
N SER A 908 -3.09 -6.20 -13.27
CA SER A 908 -3.09 -7.67 -13.33
C SER A 908 -2.72 -8.40 -12.02
N GLN A 909 -2.78 -7.70 -10.87
CA GLN A 909 -2.50 -8.28 -9.55
C GLN A 909 -3.71 -8.10 -8.62
N GLU A 910 -4.08 -9.18 -7.91
CA GLU A 910 -5.17 -9.24 -6.94
C GLU A 910 -4.68 -9.19 -5.49
N ASN A 911 -5.59 -8.89 -4.55
CA ASN A 911 -5.39 -8.90 -3.09
C ASN A 911 -4.21 -8.02 -2.63
N ILE A 912 -4.17 -6.80 -3.17
CA ILE A 912 -3.20 -5.76 -2.79
C ILE A 912 -3.80 -4.92 -1.66
N ILE A 913 -3.00 -4.62 -0.65
CA ILE A 913 -3.33 -3.74 0.46
C ILE A 913 -2.35 -2.56 0.44
N TRP A 914 -2.89 -1.34 0.42
CA TRP A 914 -2.20 -0.09 0.69
C TRP A 914 -2.70 0.44 2.03
N SER A 915 -2.00 0.06 3.10
CA SER A 915 -2.37 0.32 4.49
C SER A 915 -1.65 1.54 5.06
N ASN A 916 -2.24 2.18 6.09
CA ASN A 916 -1.58 3.22 6.87
C ASN A 916 -1.02 4.36 5.97
N LEU A 917 -1.83 4.74 4.97
CA LEU A 917 -1.60 5.82 4.02
C LEU A 917 -1.56 7.16 4.75
N LYS A 918 -0.55 7.97 4.45
CA LYS A 918 -0.38 9.32 4.98
C LYS A 918 0.25 10.23 3.94
N TYR A 919 -0.41 11.34 3.63
CA TYR A 919 0.19 12.47 2.93
C TYR A 919 0.34 13.66 3.86
N ARG A 920 1.29 14.54 3.57
CA ARG A 920 1.49 15.82 4.27
C ARG A 920 1.89 16.89 3.25
N CYS A 921 1.25 18.06 3.28
CA CYS A 921 1.71 19.21 2.52
C CYS A 921 3.10 19.63 3.02
N ASN A 922 4.05 19.79 2.11
CA ASN A 922 5.43 20.14 2.46
C ASN A 922 6.19 20.72 1.27
N ASP A 923 6.35 22.03 1.26
CA ASP A 923 7.06 22.78 0.21
C ASP A 923 8.52 23.08 0.57
N THR A 924 8.95 22.70 1.77
CA THR A 924 10.35 22.85 2.18
C THR A 924 11.23 21.93 1.35
N ILE A 925 12.11 22.53 0.54
CA ILE A 925 13.06 21.81 -0.32
C ILE A 925 14.10 21.08 0.55
N PRO A 926 14.30 19.76 0.39
CA PRO A 926 15.29 19.01 1.17
C PRO A 926 16.75 19.45 0.96
N ASP A 927 17.55 19.45 2.04
CA ASP A 927 18.96 19.87 2.05
C ASP A 927 19.84 19.17 0.99
N ASP A 928 19.55 17.90 0.68
CA ASP A 928 20.33 17.10 -0.27
C ASP A 928 20.18 17.58 -1.73
N PHE A 929 19.12 18.33 -2.05
CA PHE A 929 18.99 19.06 -3.31
C PHE A 929 20.08 20.14 -3.45
N HIS A 930 20.34 20.89 -2.38
CA HIS A 930 21.38 21.94 -2.40
C HIS A 930 22.78 21.33 -2.52
N GLU A 931 23.04 20.19 -1.89
CA GLU A 931 24.29 19.45 -2.05
C GLU A 931 24.49 18.95 -3.49
N LEU A 932 23.46 18.38 -4.12
CA LEU A 932 23.51 17.92 -5.51
C LEU A 932 23.72 19.09 -6.47
N SER A 933 22.96 20.17 -6.31
CA SER A 933 23.06 21.37 -7.13
C SER A 933 24.47 21.98 -7.08
N ALA A 934 25.05 22.08 -5.87
CA ALA A 934 26.42 22.52 -5.66
C ALA A 934 27.47 21.61 -6.33
N GLN A 935 27.24 20.29 -6.36
CA GLN A 935 28.11 19.33 -7.06
C GLN A 935 28.03 19.51 -8.59
N THR A 936 26.82 19.60 -9.16
CA THR A 936 26.64 19.83 -10.62
C THR A 936 27.19 21.18 -11.08
N MET A 937 27.12 22.24 -10.27
CA MET A 937 27.78 23.52 -10.57
C MET A 937 29.31 23.49 -10.32
N GLY A 938 29.81 22.49 -9.61
CA GLY A 938 31.24 22.28 -9.34
C GLY A 938 32.02 21.79 -10.58
N ASP A 939 31.41 20.91 -11.37
CA ASP A 939 32.03 20.31 -12.58
C ASP A 939 32.10 21.27 -13.80
N PHE A 940 31.60 22.49 -13.67
CA PHE A 940 31.69 23.56 -14.69
C PHE A 940 32.77 24.62 -14.43
N LYS A 941 33.79 24.32 -13.61
CA LYS A 941 34.91 25.25 -13.26
C LYS A 941 36.31 24.77 -13.65
#